data_AF-A0AAV1JVT7-F1
#
_entry.id   AF-A0AAV1JVT7-F1
#
_cell.length_a   1.000
_cell.length_b   1.000
_cell.length_c   1.000
_cell.angle_alpha   90.00
_cell.angle_beta   90.00
_cell.angle_gamma   90.00
#
_symmetry.space_group_name_H-M   'P 1'
#
loop_
_entity.id
_entity.type
_entity.pdbx_description
1 polymer ?
#
loop_
_entity_poly.entity_id
_entity_poly.type
_entity_poly.pdbx_seq_one_letter_code
_entity_poly.pdbx_strand_id
1 'polypeptide(L)'
;MSANKESNLVQAYIELNKFCQSSDYERALKAAGKILQVSPTEQKAFHCKIICYIQLHNFKEALAHLNNPKNASLAVDLQFEKAYSQYRLNLPKEALQTVDNAPELTPALKELRAQILYRLEQYQDCYNLYRDIVKNTTDDYEDERKANMSAVVANLGEINPNADLPQFEETTYELSYNVGTALAMRGKYGEALPVLKKAEQACSESVIDDGGTEEEAKEEAAIIRVQQAYCLQQVGKEKEAASIYQNVLKDKPSDQALVAIASNNLVVINRDTNVFDSRKRMKAATQDGLEHKLNSRQRGKIIYNQAVLAIYSNQPDFCKQCCVKLSREFNEERRAVLVEASSLVKDGKSPQALTLLLKYGDTLTLAAAQVLLAQGDRKAAVKLLEESEFKFRPAVIGVLCTLLTADNEYEKASKLFTEVYEHFKNDDEQLKALRNIWRAAAEAHTRAGNTVAAAQAHETLVRAAPGDKRTLARLVKALIHEPERARKLAANLPPITHLEGKIDIDALESSKWMMGAKIVKKTVQNKQEQSPGTPGSELGQKKKAKRKRKTKIPPTADLSRPPDPERWLPKYERTAYRKRRGIRRDVIKGSQGMTTTAVDQYDMSKQTPSATATAAKSPRVEVKSSESAWQRKQQQKKKGKGRKW
;
A
#
# COMPACT_ATOMS: atom_id res chain seq x y z
N MET A 1 -39.93 52.43 21.94
CA MET A 1 -39.73 51.34 20.94
C MET A 1 -38.31 50.75 20.96
N SER A 2 -37.21 51.52 21.05
CA SER A 2 -35.86 50.92 20.99
C SER A 2 -35.42 50.20 22.27
N ALA A 3 -35.83 50.65 23.47
CA ALA A 3 -35.46 49.98 24.74
C ALA A 3 -35.97 48.51 24.83
N ASN A 4 -37.17 48.22 24.33
CA ASN A 4 -37.67 46.84 24.23
C ASN A 4 -36.90 46.02 23.19
N LYS A 5 -36.41 46.64 22.11
CA LYS A 5 -35.62 45.95 21.08
C LYS A 5 -34.26 45.54 21.63
N GLU A 6 -33.59 46.42 22.38
CA GLU A 6 -32.32 46.13 23.05
C GLU A 6 -32.47 45.07 24.15
N SER A 7 -33.47 45.19 25.02
CA SER A 7 -33.75 44.18 26.05
C SER A 7 -34.03 42.80 25.44
N ASN A 8 -34.77 42.75 24.32
CA ASN A 8 -35.04 41.50 23.61
C ASN A 8 -33.79 40.92 22.94
N LEU A 9 -32.87 41.77 22.46
CA LEU A 9 -31.60 41.34 21.87
C LEU A 9 -30.68 40.72 22.93
N VAL A 10 -30.56 41.36 24.11
CA VAL A 10 -29.79 40.84 25.24
C VAL A 10 -30.29 39.46 25.65
N GLN A 11 -31.60 39.29 25.79
CA GLN A 11 -32.19 38.00 26.14
C GLN A 11 -31.92 36.93 25.07
N ALA A 12 -31.99 37.29 23.78
CA ALA A 12 -31.67 36.38 22.69
C ALA A 12 -30.19 35.94 22.69
N TYR A 13 -29.27 36.82 23.07
CA TYR A 13 -27.85 36.47 23.24
C TYR A 13 -27.60 35.56 24.45
N ILE A 14 -28.32 35.76 25.56
CA ILE A 14 -28.24 34.87 26.72
C ILE A 14 -28.70 33.45 26.34
N GLU A 15 -29.80 33.35 25.59
CA GLU A 15 -30.28 32.07 25.05
C GLU A 15 -29.27 31.43 24.09
N LEU A 16 -28.74 32.21 23.14
CA LEU A 16 -27.73 31.72 22.20
C LEU A 16 -26.51 31.17 22.93
N ASN A 17 -25.95 31.94 23.87
CA ASN A 17 -24.78 31.52 24.63
C ASN A 17 -25.05 30.25 25.45
N LYS A 18 -26.23 30.14 26.07
CA LYS A 18 -26.64 28.92 26.78
C LYS A 18 -26.62 27.70 25.86
N PHE A 19 -27.19 27.81 24.66
CA PHE A 19 -27.21 26.70 23.70
C PHE A 19 -25.81 26.37 23.16
N CYS A 20 -24.96 27.37 22.94
CA CYS A 20 -23.55 27.15 22.57
C CYS A 20 -22.79 26.40 23.67
N GLN A 21 -22.94 26.80 24.94
CA GLN A 21 -22.30 26.13 26.08
C GLN A 21 -22.75 24.68 26.25
N SER A 22 -24.02 24.38 25.95
CA SER A 22 -24.54 23.02 25.97
C SER A 22 -24.30 22.24 24.67
N SER A 23 -23.63 22.83 23.67
CA SER A 23 -23.45 22.25 22.33
C SER A 23 -24.79 21.84 21.65
N ASP A 24 -25.89 22.53 21.97
CA ASP A 24 -27.20 22.32 21.35
C ASP A 24 -27.30 23.19 20.08
N TYR A 25 -26.61 22.74 19.03
CA TYR A 25 -26.43 23.53 17.81
C TYR A 25 -27.73 23.77 17.04
N GLU A 26 -28.73 22.89 17.15
CA GLU A 26 -30.04 23.10 16.52
C GLU A 26 -30.78 24.29 17.13
N ARG A 27 -30.77 24.40 18.47
CA ARG A 27 -31.40 25.53 19.16
C ARG A 27 -30.57 26.80 19.04
N ALA A 28 -29.23 26.69 19.11
CA ALA A 28 -28.33 27.80 18.87
C ALA A 28 -28.55 28.40 17.46
N LEU A 29 -28.70 27.57 16.43
CA LEU A 29 -28.98 28.01 15.06
C LEU A 29 -30.27 28.83 14.98
N LYS A 30 -31.35 28.37 15.66
CA LYS A 30 -32.63 29.09 15.72
C LYS A 30 -32.49 30.42 16.47
N ALA A 31 -31.77 30.43 17.59
CA ALA A 31 -31.54 31.64 18.39
C ALA A 31 -30.72 32.68 17.62
N ALA A 32 -29.62 32.28 16.95
CA ALA A 32 -28.83 33.14 16.07
C ALA A 32 -29.68 33.71 14.92
N GLY A 33 -30.56 32.89 14.33
CA GLY A 33 -31.52 33.34 13.33
C GLY A 33 -32.47 34.43 13.82
N LYS A 34 -33.00 34.31 15.05
CA LYS A 34 -33.85 35.35 15.67
C LYS A 34 -33.10 36.66 15.87
N ILE A 35 -31.84 36.61 16.30
CA ILE A 35 -31.00 37.81 16.46
C ILE A 35 -30.83 38.51 15.10
N LEU A 36 -30.54 37.75 14.04
CA LEU A 36 -30.34 38.29 12.70
C LEU A 36 -31.63 38.82 12.05
N GLN A 37 -32.81 38.37 12.47
CA GLN A 37 -34.08 38.97 12.04
C GLN A 37 -34.26 40.38 12.63
N VAL A 38 -33.78 40.60 13.86
CA VAL A 38 -33.88 41.88 14.58
C VAL A 38 -32.74 42.83 14.22
N SER A 39 -31.54 42.29 14.00
CA SER A 39 -30.30 42.99 13.63
C SER A 39 -29.58 42.22 12.51
N PRO A 40 -29.90 42.50 11.23
CA PRO A 40 -29.35 41.73 10.09
C PRO A 40 -27.84 41.88 9.87
N THR A 41 -27.23 42.95 10.41
CA THR A 41 -25.79 43.25 10.24
C THR A 41 -24.94 42.76 11.42
N GLU A 42 -25.50 41.92 12.27
CA GLU A 42 -24.84 41.48 13.50
C GLU A 42 -23.85 40.33 13.24
N GLN A 43 -22.56 40.67 13.23
CA GLN A 43 -21.47 39.77 12.81
C GLN A 43 -21.33 38.54 13.71
N LYS A 44 -21.43 38.68 15.04
CA LYS A 44 -21.26 37.55 15.96
C LYS A 44 -22.40 36.53 15.85
N ALA A 45 -23.63 37.02 15.67
CA ALA A 45 -24.79 36.14 15.46
C ALA A 45 -24.68 35.42 14.10
N PHE A 46 -24.21 36.11 13.05
CA PHE A 46 -23.96 35.49 11.75
C PHE A 46 -22.88 34.41 11.83
N HIS A 47 -21.73 34.71 12.44
CA HIS A 47 -20.65 33.74 12.63
C HIS A 47 -21.15 32.51 13.42
N CYS A 48 -21.85 32.73 14.54
CA CYS A 48 -22.42 31.63 15.32
C CYS A 48 -23.40 30.78 14.49
N LYS A 49 -24.22 31.40 13.64
CA LYS A 49 -25.12 30.68 12.72
C LYS A 49 -24.33 29.79 11.76
N ILE A 50 -23.23 30.28 11.19
CA ILE A 50 -22.35 29.50 10.31
C ILE A 50 -21.72 28.33 11.06
N ILE A 51 -21.18 28.56 12.25
CA ILE A 51 -20.61 27.49 13.10
C ILE A 51 -21.67 26.45 13.42
N CYS A 52 -22.91 26.84 13.73
CA CYS A 52 -23.99 25.89 13.97
C CYS A 52 -24.29 25.04 12.73
N TYR A 53 -24.28 25.61 11.52
CA TYR A 53 -24.42 24.81 10.30
C TYR A 53 -23.26 23.81 10.14
N ILE A 54 -22.02 24.23 10.39
CA ILE A 54 -20.83 23.37 10.31
C ILE A 54 -20.93 22.21 11.31
N GLN A 55 -21.24 22.50 12.59
CA GLN A 55 -21.37 21.50 13.65
C GLN A 55 -22.56 20.55 13.45
N LEU A 56 -23.58 20.98 12.68
CA LEU A 56 -24.69 20.14 12.26
C LEU A 56 -24.43 19.41 10.92
N HIS A 57 -23.21 19.49 10.39
CA HIS A 57 -22.80 18.95 9.09
C HIS A 57 -23.60 19.47 7.87
N ASN A 58 -24.23 20.62 8.02
CA ASN A 58 -25.00 21.32 6.99
C ASN A 58 -24.09 22.28 6.20
N PHE A 59 -23.02 21.74 5.59
CA PHE A 59 -21.99 22.52 4.89
C PHE A 59 -22.53 23.25 3.66
N LYS A 60 -23.55 22.69 2.98
CA LYS A 60 -24.18 23.34 1.82
C LYS A 60 -24.86 24.64 2.23
N GLU A 61 -25.59 24.60 3.35
CA GLU A 61 -26.28 25.74 3.92
C GLU A 61 -25.28 26.79 4.44
N ALA A 62 -24.24 26.36 5.16
CA ALA A 62 -23.15 27.25 5.58
C ALA A 62 -22.56 28.00 4.38
N LEU A 63 -22.18 27.27 3.34
CA LEU A 63 -21.59 27.83 2.12
C LEU A 63 -22.57 28.74 1.36
N ALA A 64 -23.86 28.39 1.32
CA ALA A 64 -24.89 29.23 0.71
C ALA A 64 -25.04 30.59 1.41
N HIS A 65 -24.99 30.62 2.75
CA HIS A 65 -25.02 31.90 3.50
C HIS A 65 -23.73 32.70 3.30
N LEU A 66 -22.57 32.04 3.26
CA LEU A 66 -21.25 32.68 3.07
C LEU A 66 -21.05 33.25 1.65
N ASN A 67 -21.66 32.63 0.63
CA ASN A 67 -21.58 33.09 -0.75
C ASN A 67 -22.70 34.07 -1.14
N ASN A 68 -23.68 34.31 -0.26
CA ASN A 68 -24.76 35.24 -0.55
C ASN A 68 -24.21 36.68 -0.57
N PRO A 69 -24.32 37.42 -1.69
CA PRO A 69 -23.79 38.79 -1.79
C PRO A 69 -24.36 39.73 -0.72
N LYS A 70 -25.58 39.47 -0.23
CA LYS A 70 -26.20 40.27 0.85
C LYS A 70 -25.46 40.15 2.19
N ASN A 71 -24.72 39.06 2.40
CA ASN A 71 -23.95 38.80 3.60
C ASN A 71 -22.45 39.09 3.41
N ALA A 72 -22.04 39.68 2.28
CA ALA A 72 -20.62 39.83 1.94
C ALA A 72 -19.83 40.53 3.06
N SER A 73 -20.38 41.59 3.67
CA SER A 73 -19.76 42.31 4.78
C SER A 73 -19.63 41.49 6.07
N LEU A 74 -20.54 40.53 6.31
CA LEU A 74 -20.52 39.65 7.48
C LEU A 74 -19.59 38.45 7.29
N ALA A 75 -19.33 38.07 6.04
CA ALA A 75 -18.49 36.95 5.67
C ALA A 75 -17.03 37.32 5.43
N VAL A 76 -16.66 38.61 5.53
CA VAL A 76 -15.31 39.12 5.24
C VAL A 76 -14.23 38.41 6.04
N ASP A 77 -14.50 38.00 7.28
CA ASP A 77 -13.52 37.37 8.16
C ASP A 77 -13.77 35.85 8.36
N LEU A 78 -14.59 35.24 7.51
CA LEU A 78 -15.02 33.83 7.62
C LEU A 78 -14.42 32.93 6.53
N GLN A 79 -13.20 33.25 6.09
CA GLN A 79 -12.49 32.48 5.05
C GLN A 79 -12.25 31.04 5.49
N PHE A 80 -11.93 30.82 6.76
CA PHE A 80 -11.73 29.47 7.29
C PHE A 80 -13.01 28.64 7.17
N GLU A 81 -14.14 29.14 7.66
CA GLU A 81 -15.43 28.46 7.60
C GLU A 81 -15.87 28.21 6.16
N LYS A 82 -15.61 29.16 5.26
CA LYS A 82 -15.90 29.02 3.83
C LYS A 82 -15.04 27.93 3.19
N ALA A 83 -13.72 27.99 3.37
CA ALA A 83 -12.79 27.00 2.83
C ALA A 83 -13.06 25.61 3.42
N TYR A 84 -13.35 25.53 4.72
CA TYR A 84 -13.70 24.29 5.40
C TYR A 84 -14.98 23.72 4.82
N SER A 85 -16.03 24.53 4.66
CA SER A 85 -17.28 24.08 4.02
C SER A 85 -17.06 23.57 2.59
N GLN A 86 -16.25 24.24 1.78
CA GLN A 86 -15.87 23.78 0.44
C GLN A 86 -15.10 22.45 0.49
N TYR A 87 -14.10 22.33 1.38
CA TYR A 87 -13.32 21.11 1.56
C TYR A 87 -14.21 19.91 1.94
N ARG A 88 -15.17 20.12 2.85
CA ARG A 88 -16.13 19.11 3.30
C ARG A 88 -17.16 18.71 2.25
N LEU A 89 -17.40 19.58 1.28
CA LEU A 89 -18.24 19.33 0.10
C LEU A 89 -17.46 18.69 -1.07
N ASN A 90 -16.23 18.22 -0.85
CA ASN A 90 -15.35 17.67 -1.88
C ASN A 90 -15.03 18.66 -3.01
N LEU A 91 -14.90 19.95 -2.67
CA LEU A 91 -14.47 21.03 -3.57
C LEU A 91 -13.06 21.52 -3.21
N PRO A 92 -12.01 20.67 -3.32
CA PRO A 92 -10.68 21.00 -2.79
C PRO A 92 -9.98 22.12 -3.56
N LYS A 93 -10.28 22.32 -4.86
CA LYS A 93 -9.68 23.39 -5.66
C LYS A 93 -10.23 24.76 -5.24
N GLU A 94 -11.54 24.82 -5.05
CA GLU A 94 -12.26 26.00 -4.56
C GLU A 94 -11.86 26.32 -3.12
N ALA A 95 -11.70 25.29 -2.27
CA ALA A 95 -11.20 25.45 -0.92
C ALA A 95 -9.78 26.03 -0.91
N LEU A 96 -8.87 25.50 -1.75
CA LEU A 96 -7.51 26.03 -1.87
C LEU A 96 -7.52 27.49 -2.30
N GLN A 97 -8.33 27.83 -3.31
CA GLN A 97 -8.47 29.19 -3.79
C GLN A 97 -8.98 30.14 -2.69
N THR A 98 -9.95 29.72 -1.88
CA THR A 98 -10.42 30.52 -0.74
C THR A 98 -9.32 30.74 0.29
N VAL A 99 -8.51 29.72 0.59
CA VAL A 99 -7.40 29.85 1.54
C VAL A 99 -6.29 30.75 1.00
N ASP A 100 -5.89 30.58 -0.26
CA ASP A 100 -4.83 31.37 -0.89
C ASP A 100 -5.22 32.85 -1.08
N ASN A 101 -6.52 33.15 -1.14
CA ASN A 101 -7.05 34.52 -1.20
C ASN A 101 -7.29 35.15 0.19
N ALA A 102 -7.03 34.42 1.28
CA ALA A 102 -7.16 35.00 2.62
C ALA A 102 -6.11 36.10 2.83
N PRO A 103 -6.47 37.22 3.47
CA PRO A 103 -5.54 38.34 3.68
C PRO A 103 -4.37 37.95 4.59
N GLU A 104 -4.59 37.01 5.51
CA GLU A 104 -3.58 36.44 6.39
C GLU A 104 -3.76 34.91 6.46
N LEU A 105 -2.64 34.19 6.41
CA LEU A 105 -2.63 32.74 6.58
C LEU A 105 -2.48 32.38 8.06
N THR A 106 -3.60 32.45 8.79
CA THR A 106 -3.69 32.08 10.21
C THR A 106 -3.26 30.60 10.43
N PRO A 107 -2.88 30.20 11.66
CA PRO A 107 -2.53 28.81 11.95
C PRO A 107 -3.60 27.80 11.52
N ALA A 108 -4.88 28.11 11.74
CA ALA A 108 -6.01 27.27 11.30
C ALA A 108 -6.10 27.15 9.77
N LEU A 109 -5.88 28.26 9.04
CA LEU A 109 -5.82 28.23 7.58
C LEU A 109 -4.59 27.47 7.07
N LYS A 110 -3.43 27.56 7.72
CA LYS A 110 -2.24 26.76 7.38
C LYS A 110 -2.52 25.26 7.49
N GLU A 111 -3.15 24.84 8.59
CA GLU A 111 -3.51 23.43 8.79
C GLU A 111 -4.51 22.94 7.74
N LEU A 112 -5.58 23.69 7.51
CA LEU A 112 -6.56 23.36 6.48
C LEU A 112 -5.93 23.32 5.08
N ARG A 113 -5.04 24.27 4.76
CA ARG A 113 -4.29 24.29 3.50
C ARG A 113 -3.47 23.02 3.35
N ALA A 114 -2.77 22.56 4.38
CA ALA A 114 -1.98 21.32 4.34
C ALA A 114 -2.86 20.10 4.01
N GLN A 115 -4.04 20.00 4.63
CA GLN A 115 -5.02 18.94 4.34
C GLN A 115 -5.56 19.01 2.90
N ILE A 116 -5.84 20.23 2.40
CA ILE A 116 -6.28 20.45 1.02
C ILE A 116 -5.20 20.03 0.02
N LEU A 117 -3.94 20.44 0.25
CA LEU A 117 -2.79 20.06 -0.60
C LEU A 117 -2.59 18.54 -0.62
N TYR A 118 -2.75 17.86 0.52
CA TYR A 118 -2.70 16.40 0.59
C TYR A 118 -3.77 15.76 -0.30
N ARG A 119 -5.01 16.26 -0.22
CA ARG A 119 -6.15 15.79 -1.03
C ARG A 119 -5.99 16.08 -2.52
N LEU A 120 -5.31 17.17 -2.88
CA LEU A 120 -4.94 17.52 -4.25
C LEU A 120 -3.68 16.79 -4.74
N GLU A 121 -3.09 15.93 -3.90
CA GLU A 121 -1.88 15.16 -4.21
C GLU A 121 -0.65 16.05 -4.49
N GLN A 122 -0.66 17.28 -3.99
CA GLN A 122 0.47 18.22 -4.02
C GLN A 122 1.39 17.95 -2.82
N TYR A 123 1.96 16.75 -2.77
CA TYR A 123 2.64 16.24 -1.58
C TYR A 123 3.89 17.03 -1.20
N GLN A 124 4.62 17.61 -2.16
CA GLN A 124 5.82 18.39 -1.84
C GLN A 124 5.49 19.67 -1.09
N ASP A 125 4.48 20.41 -1.54
CA ASP A 125 4.02 21.64 -0.88
C ASP A 125 3.34 21.32 0.46
N CYS A 126 2.57 20.23 0.51
CA CYS A 126 1.98 19.72 1.74
C CYS A 126 3.04 19.40 2.80
N TYR A 127 4.12 18.72 2.40
CA TYR A 127 5.24 18.38 3.29
C TYR A 127 5.94 19.63 3.83
N ASN A 128 6.24 20.59 2.95
CA ASN A 128 6.90 21.84 3.33
C ASN A 128 6.07 22.61 4.36
N LEU A 129 4.74 22.61 4.20
CA LEU A 129 3.82 23.28 5.12
C LEU A 129 3.68 22.53 6.45
N TYR A 130 3.51 21.21 6.46
CA TYR A 130 3.51 20.44 7.71
C TYR A 130 4.82 20.58 8.48
N ARG A 131 5.96 20.62 7.78
CA ARG A 131 7.27 20.87 8.40
C ARG A 131 7.32 22.24 9.09
N ASP A 132 6.70 23.27 8.52
CA ASP A 132 6.59 24.60 9.15
C ASP A 132 5.68 24.54 10.39
N ILE A 133 4.50 23.93 10.27
CA ILE A 133 3.52 23.85 11.35
C ILE A 133 4.09 23.07 12.55
N VAL A 134 4.68 21.89 12.32
CA VAL A 134 5.24 21.05 13.40
C VAL A 134 6.39 21.74 14.12
N LYS A 135 7.17 22.58 13.43
CA LYS A 135 8.28 23.33 14.06
C LYS A 135 7.81 24.51 14.90
N ASN A 136 6.67 25.11 14.54
CA ASN A 136 6.24 26.40 15.07
C ASN A 136 5.02 26.30 16.00
N THR A 137 4.46 25.11 16.21
CA THR A 137 3.31 24.91 17.07
C THR A 137 3.60 23.83 18.12
N THR A 138 3.23 24.11 19.37
CA THR A 138 3.30 23.16 20.49
C THR A 138 1.95 23.16 21.20
N ASP A 139 1.20 22.08 21.03
CA ASP A 139 -0.13 21.87 21.57
C ASP A 139 -0.40 20.36 21.72
N ASP A 140 -1.61 19.99 22.15
CA ASP A 140 -2.02 18.59 22.36
C ASP A 140 -2.13 17.78 21.05
N TYR A 141 -1.85 18.36 19.88
CA TYR A 141 -2.08 17.77 18.56
C TYR A 141 -0.79 17.49 17.78
N GLU A 142 0.34 17.43 18.47
CA GLU A 142 1.66 17.23 17.87
C GLU A 142 1.79 15.86 17.19
N ASP A 143 1.30 14.79 17.83
CA ASP A 143 1.40 13.43 17.31
C ASP A 143 0.56 13.23 16.05
N GLU A 144 -0.60 13.90 15.96
CA GLU A 144 -1.49 13.95 14.81
C GLU A 144 -0.84 14.63 13.63
N ARG A 145 -0.20 15.77 13.87
CA ARG A 145 0.53 16.48 12.82
C ARG A 145 1.73 15.67 12.35
N LYS A 146 2.44 14.98 13.23
CA LYS A 146 3.50 14.02 12.85
C LYS A 146 2.95 12.86 12.04
N ALA A 147 1.81 12.26 12.44
CA ALA A 147 1.16 11.18 11.70
C ALA A 147 0.73 11.65 10.30
N ASN A 148 0.14 12.83 10.18
CA ASN A 148 -0.22 13.43 8.90
C ASN A 148 1.02 13.71 8.04
N MET A 149 2.08 14.28 8.61
CA MET A 149 3.34 14.52 7.90
C MET A 149 4.00 13.21 7.43
N SER A 150 3.94 12.15 8.23
CA SER A 150 4.41 10.81 7.88
C SER A 150 3.62 10.21 6.70
N ALA A 151 2.31 10.47 6.61
CA ALA A 151 1.48 10.15 5.44
C ALA A 151 2.02 10.76 4.14
N VAL A 152 2.35 12.04 4.22
CA VAL A 152 2.85 12.82 3.08
C VAL A 152 4.19 12.24 2.63
N VAL A 153 5.06 11.93 3.60
CA VAL A 153 6.35 11.30 3.37
C VAL A 153 6.22 9.92 2.73
N ALA A 154 5.25 9.09 3.15
CA ALA A 154 4.99 7.81 2.51
C ALA A 154 4.67 7.99 1.01
N ASN A 155 3.83 8.97 0.66
CA ASN A 155 3.48 9.27 -0.74
C ASN A 155 4.65 9.87 -1.53
N LEU A 156 5.43 10.76 -0.94
CA LEU A 156 6.67 11.27 -1.56
C LEU A 156 7.68 10.16 -1.80
N GLY A 157 7.77 9.18 -0.91
CA GLY A 157 8.68 8.04 -1.00
C GLY A 157 8.38 7.11 -2.17
N GLU A 158 7.18 7.17 -2.75
CA GLU A 158 6.90 6.45 -4.00
C GLU A 158 7.24 7.28 -5.23
N ILE A 159 6.98 8.60 -5.20
CA ILE A 159 7.33 9.51 -6.31
C ILE A 159 8.85 9.57 -6.47
N ASN A 160 9.58 9.64 -5.36
CA ASN A 160 11.03 9.67 -5.31
C ASN A 160 11.56 8.56 -4.37
N PRO A 161 11.68 7.31 -4.84
CA PRO A 161 12.13 6.18 -4.01
C PRO A 161 13.53 6.35 -3.40
N ASN A 162 14.39 7.12 -4.06
CA ASN A 162 15.76 7.38 -3.63
C ASN A 162 15.90 8.67 -2.79
N ALA A 163 14.80 9.40 -2.53
CA ALA A 163 14.86 10.59 -1.71
C ALA A 163 15.16 10.23 -0.25
N ASP A 164 16.08 10.98 0.36
CA ASP A 164 16.28 10.97 1.79
C ASP A 164 15.12 11.71 2.45
N LEU A 165 14.18 10.94 2.99
CA LEU A 165 12.95 11.45 3.60
C LEU A 165 13.04 11.26 5.12
N PRO A 166 12.46 12.18 5.91
CA PRO A 166 12.57 12.12 7.35
C PRO A 166 11.97 10.82 7.89
N GLN A 167 12.62 10.28 8.91
CA GLN A 167 12.12 9.15 9.68
C GLN A 167 11.31 9.69 10.86
N PHE A 168 10.28 8.95 11.22
CA PHE A 168 9.41 9.27 12.35
C PHE A 168 9.56 8.18 13.40
N GLU A 169 9.59 8.58 14.66
CA GLU A 169 9.52 7.64 15.76
C GLU A 169 8.12 7.00 15.80
N GLU A 170 8.08 5.69 16.02
CA GLU A 170 6.85 4.90 16.07
C GLU A 170 6.18 5.03 17.46
N THR A 171 5.81 6.26 17.85
CA THR A 171 5.19 6.56 19.15
C THR A 171 3.72 6.16 19.21
N THR A 172 3.02 6.20 18.07
CA THR A 172 1.63 5.77 17.93
C THR A 172 1.49 4.63 16.90
N TYR A 173 0.34 3.95 16.91
CA TYR A 173 0.09 2.88 15.94
C TYR A 173 -0.12 3.44 14.53
N GLU A 174 -0.62 4.67 14.38
CA GLU A 174 -0.77 5.38 13.10
C GLU A 174 0.60 5.72 12.51
N LEU A 175 1.54 6.21 13.33
CA LEU A 175 2.92 6.42 12.89
C LEU A 175 3.57 5.11 12.47
N SER A 176 3.38 4.04 13.25
CA SER A 176 3.84 2.69 12.89
C SER A 176 3.23 2.21 11.57
N TYR A 177 1.93 2.42 11.37
CA TYR A 177 1.23 2.09 10.13
C TYR A 177 1.79 2.87 8.93
N ASN A 178 2.08 4.16 9.10
CA ASN A 178 2.65 4.99 8.04
C ASN A 178 4.08 4.59 7.68
N VAL A 179 4.91 4.28 8.68
CA VAL A 179 6.27 3.77 8.46
C VAL A 179 6.21 2.44 7.69
N GLY A 180 5.36 1.51 8.12
CA GLY A 180 5.14 0.25 7.41
C GLY A 180 4.63 0.43 5.98
N THR A 181 3.72 1.39 5.78
CA THR A 181 3.18 1.74 4.45
C THR A 181 4.24 2.37 3.56
N ALA A 182 5.07 3.28 4.06
CA ALA A 182 6.20 3.87 3.34
C ALA A 182 7.23 2.81 2.89
N LEU A 183 7.53 1.84 3.75
CA LEU A 183 8.39 0.70 3.38
C LEU A 183 7.75 -0.13 2.26
N ALA A 184 6.45 -0.40 2.34
CA ALA A 184 5.72 -1.13 1.30
C ALA A 184 5.73 -0.38 -0.04
N MET A 185 5.53 0.94 -0.03
CA MET A 185 5.56 1.80 -1.22
C MET A 185 6.95 1.83 -1.89
N ARG A 186 8.02 1.65 -1.12
CA ARG A 186 9.40 1.50 -1.62
C ARG A 186 9.75 0.07 -2.08
N GLY A 187 8.77 -0.84 -2.12
CA GLY A 187 8.98 -2.24 -2.49
C GLY A 187 9.67 -3.08 -1.42
N LYS A 188 9.90 -2.55 -0.22
CA LYS A 188 10.57 -3.23 0.91
C LYS A 188 9.57 -4.04 1.74
N TYR A 189 8.84 -4.95 1.08
CA TYR A 189 7.74 -5.69 1.71
C TYR A 189 8.18 -6.56 2.90
N GLY A 190 9.41 -7.10 2.85
CA GLY A 190 9.98 -7.88 3.95
C GLY A 190 10.21 -7.06 5.23
N GLU A 191 10.59 -5.79 5.08
CA GLU A 191 10.76 -4.84 6.20
C GLU A 191 9.41 -4.27 6.65
N ALA A 192 8.47 -4.04 5.71
CA ALA A 192 7.15 -3.48 6.00
C ALA A 192 6.28 -4.39 6.89
N LEU A 193 6.26 -5.70 6.61
CA LEU A 193 5.39 -6.66 7.31
C LEU A 193 5.53 -6.68 8.83
N PRO A 194 6.74 -6.79 9.44
CA PRO A 194 6.88 -6.77 10.89
C PRO A 194 6.43 -5.45 11.52
N VAL A 195 6.69 -4.30 10.86
CA VAL A 195 6.24 -2.99 11.33
C VAL A 195 4.71 -2.89 11.32
N LEU A 196 4.07 -3.33 10.24
CA LEU A 196 2.60 -3.35 10.14
C LEU A 196 1.94 -4.31 11.16
N LYS A 197 2.60 -5.41 11.52
CA LYS A 197 2.11 -6.30 12.58
C LYS A 197 2.19 -5.65 13.96
N LYS A 198 3.29 -4.93 14.25
CA LYS A 198 3.41 -4.12 15.46
C LYS A 198 2.34 -3.03 15.51
N ALA A 199 2.07 -2.37 14.38
CA ALA A 199 1.01 -1.38 14.27
C ALA A 199 -0.38 -1.98 14.55
N GLU A 200 -0.69 -3.17 14.01
CA GLU A 200 -1.95 -3.88 14.29
C GLU A 200 -2.12 -4.20 15.77
N GLN A 201 -1.06 -4.71 16.40
CA GLN A 201 -1.08 -5.04 17.83
C GLN A 201 -1.29 -3.78 18.68
N ALA A 202 -0.52 -2.71 18.44
CA ALA A 202 -0.64 -1.45 19.16
C ALA A 202 -2.02 -0.80 18.97
N CYS A 203 -2.57 -0.86 17.75
CA CYS A 203 -3.93 -0.41 17.43
C CYS A 203 -4.97 -1.15 18.28
N SER A 204 -4.88 -2.48 18.31
CA SER A 204 -5.82 -3.31 19.07
C SER A 204 -5.71 -3.05 20.58
N GLU A 205 -4.48 -2.96 21.10
CA GLU A 205 -4.23 -2.65 22.52
C GLU A 205 -4.79 -1.27 22.90
N SER A 206 -4.58 -0.25 22.06
CA SER A 206 -5.09 1.11 22.29
C SER A 206 -6.61 1.13 22.41
N VAL A 207 -7.33 0.47 21.50
CA VAL A 207 -8.80 0.43 21.53
C VAL A 207 -9.32 -0.25 22.79
N ILE A 208 -8.69 -1.35 23.21
CA ILE A 208 -9.08 -2.07 24.42
C ILE A 208 -8.76 -1.27 25.69
N ASP A 209 -7.61 -0.60 25.75
CA ASP A 209 -7.21 0.24 26.88
C ASP A 209 -8.13 1.45 27.06
N ASP A 210 -8.67 1.99 25.97
CA ASP A 210 -9.70 3.05 25.97
C ASP A 210 -11.11 2.53 26.30
N GLY A 211 -11.25 1.23 26.56
CA GLY A 211 -12.50 0.59 26.97
C GLY A 211 -13.40 0.16 25.82
N GLY A 212 -12.86 0.11 24.60
CA GLY A 212 -13.50 -0.47 23.42
C GLY A 212 -13.57 -1.99 23.47
N THR A 213 -14.32 -2.56 22.53
CA THR A 213 -14.55 -4.00 22.36
C THR A 213 -13.55 -4.62 21.38
N GLU A 214 -13.45 -5.96 21.39
CA GLU A 214 -12.66 -6.68 20.38
C GLU A 214 -13.18 -6.45 18.95
N GLU A 215 -14.49 -6.24 18.78
CA GLU A 215 -15.09 -5.94 17.48
C GLU A 215 -14.67 -4.56 16.97
N GLU A 216 -14.69 -3.54 17.85
CA GLU A 216 -14.20 -2.20 17.53
C GLU A 216 -12.70 -2.22 17.23
N ALA A 217 -11.90 -2.94 18.03
CA ALA A 217 -10.48 -3.12 17.76
C ALA A 217 -10.23 -3.82 16.40
N LYS A 218 -11.09 -4.77 16.04
CA LYS A 218 -11.03 -5.45 14.75
C LYS A 218 -11.37 -4.52 13.59
N GLU A 219 -12.40 -3.69 13.72
CA GLU A 219 -12.77 -2.70 12.71
C GLU A 219 -11.67 -1.66 12.53
N GLU A 220 -11.09 -1.17 13.63
CA GLU A 220 -10.00 -0.19 13.63
C GLU A 220 -8.75 -0.72 12.92
N ALA A 221 -8.33 -1.93 13.26
CA ALA A 221 -7.16 -2.57 12.68
C ALA A 221 -7.36 -3.05 11.23
N ALA A 222 -8.56 -2.95 10.65
CA ALA A 222 -8.87 -3.53 9.35
C ALA A 222 -8.02 -2.95 8.21
N ILE A 223 -7.74 -1.64 8.23
CA ILE A 223 -6.88 -0.98 7.24
C ILE A 223 -5.43 -1.50 7.30
N ILE A 224 -4.92 -1.75 8.50
CA ILE A 224 -3.58 -2.29 8.75
C ILE A 224 -3.51 -3.72 8.21
N ARG A 225 -4.52 -4.55 8.46
CA ARG A 225 -4.59 -5.93 7.94
C ARG A 225 -4.63 -5.97 6.41
N VAL A 226 -5.38 -5.08 5.76
CA VAL A 226 -5.39 -4.99 4.28
C VAL A 226 -4.01 -4.60 3.75
N GLN A 227 -3.30 -3.69 4.41
CA GLN A 227 -1.93 -3.32 4.01
C GLN A 227 -0.93 -4.47 4.22
N GLN A 228 -1.07 -5.25 5.30
CA GLN A 228 -0.28 -6.47 5.50
C GLN A 228 -0.56 -7.51 4.40
N ALA A 229 -1.83 -7.72 4.06
CA ALA A 229 -2.23 -8.63 2.99
C ALA A 229 -1.67 -8.18 1.63
N TYR A 230 -1.60 -6.88 1.37
CA TYR A 230 -0.92 -6.34 0.19
C TYR A 230 0.56 -6.72 0.17
N CYS A 231 1.28 -6.52 1.28
CA CYS A 231 2.69 -6.91 1.36
C CYS A 231 2.87 -8.43 1.17
N LEU A 232 2.00 -9.27 1.75
CA LEU A 232 2.00 -10.72 1.55
C LEU A 232 1.78 -11.11 0.08
N GLN A 233 0.85 -10.44 -0.60
CA GLN A 233 0.61 -10.65 -2.02
C GLN A 233 1.84 -10.31 -2.86
N GLN A 234 2.51 -9.19 -2.57
CA GLN A 234 3.71 -8.76 -3.30
C GLN A 234 4.91 -9.70 -3.12
N VAL A 235 5.00 -10.42 -2.00
CA VAL A 235 6.04 -11.46 -1.79
C VAL A 235 5.62 -12.85 -2.28
N GLY A 236 4.50 -12.96 -3.01
CA GLY A 236 4.01 -14.22 -3.59
C GLY A 236 3.21 -15.12 -2.64
N LYS A 237 2.89 -14.66 -1.43
CA LYS A 237 2.05 -15.39 -0.45
C LYS A 237 0.56 -15.12 -0.67
N GLU A 238 0.09 -15.36 -1.89
CA GLU A 238 -1.26 -14.96 -2.33
C GLU A 238 -2.39 -15.65 -1.56
N LYS A 239 -2.21 -16.90 -1.11
CA LYS A 239 -3.22 -17.63 -0.34
C LYS A 239 -3.47 -16.98 1.03
N GLU A 240 -2.40 -16.57 1.72
CA GLU A 240 -2.49 -15.87 3.00
C GLU A 240 -3.14 -14.49 2.81
N ALA A 241 -2.70 -13.74 1.81
CA ALA A 241 -3.26 -12.44 1.46
C ALA A 241 -4.77 -12.53 1.15
N ALA A 242 -5.18 -13.49 0.30
CA ALA A 242 -6.57 -13.71 -0.07
C ALA A 242 -7.46 -14.00 1.14
N SER A 243 -6.96 -14.82 2.09
CA SER A 243 -7.68 -15.12 3.33
C SER A 243 -7.95 -13.85 4.15
N ILE A 244 -6.95 -12.99 4.31
CA ILE A 244 -7.08 -11.74 5.05
C ILE A 244 -8.08 -10.80 4.37
N TYR A 245 -7.96 -10.56 3.05
CA TYR A 245 -8.91 -9.71 2.32
C TYR A 245 -10.34 -10.23 2.44
N GLN A 246 -10.55 -11.54 2.30
CA GLN A 246 -11.87 -12.14 2.44
C GLN A 246 -12.43 -11.99 3.85
N ASN A 247 -11.59 -12.15 4.88
CA ASN A 247 -12.03 -12.00 6.27
C ASN A 247 -12.43 -10.54 6.58
N VAL A 248 -11.63 -9.56 6.15
CA VAL A 248 -12.00 -8.14 6.27
C VAL A 248 -13.32 -7.85 5.55
N LEU A 249 -13.50 -8.35 4.33
CA LEU A 249 -14.75 -8.12 3.59
C LEU A 249 -15.97 -8.83 4.19
N LYS A 250 -15.79 -9.97 4.89
CA LYS A 250 -16.88 -10.66 5.60
C LYS A 250 -17.40 -9.83 6.78
N ASP A 251 -16.55 -9.03 7.39
CA ASP A 251 -16.91 -8.15 8.51
C ASP A 251 -17.72 -6.92 8.06
N LYS A 252 -17.87 -6.71 6.74
CA LYS A 252 -18.66 -5.62 6.13
C LYS A 252 -18.25 -4.23 6.67
N PRO A 253 -16.97 -3.84 6.50
CA PRO A 253 -16.50 -2.55 6.98
C PRO A 253 -17.30 -1.40 6.37
N SER A 254 -17.52 -0.37 7.18
CA SER A 254 -18.24 0.84 6.79
C SER A 254 -17.46 1.68 5.76
N ASP A 255 -16.13 1.59 5.76
CA ASP A 255 -15.28 2.27 4.80
C ASP A 255 -15.31 1.63 3.40
N GLN A 256 -15.97 2.32 2.48
CA GLN A 256 -16.03 1.96 1.06
C GLN A 256 -14.65 1.91 0.39
N ALA A 257 -13.69 2.74 0.79
CA ALA A 257 -12.35 2.73 0.20
C ALA A 257 -11.61 1.42 0.56
N LEU A 258 -11.68 1.01 1.82
CA LEU A 258 -11.18 -0.28 2.27
C LEU A 258 -11.82 -1.45 1.52
N VAL A 259 -13.15 -1.43 1.35
CA VAL A 259 -13.89 -2.45 0.57
C VAL A 259 -13.40 -2.49 -0.87
N ALA A 260 -13.24 -1.32 -1.51
CA ALA A 260 -12.77 -1.20 -2.89
C ALA A 260 -11.36 -1.77 -3.06
N ILE A 261 -10.43 -1.41 -2.17
CA ILE A 261 -9.03 -1.86 -2.22
C ILE A 261 -8.94 -3.38 -2.02
N ALA A 262 -9.57 -3.93 -0.98
CA ALA A 262 -9.55 -5.37 -0.73
C ALA A 262 -10.21 -6.16 -1.87
N SER A 263 -11.31 -5.64 -2.43
CA SER A 263 -11.99 -6.25 -3.58
C SER A 263 -11.13 -6.24 -4.84
N ASN A 264 -10.48 -5.11 -5.15
CA ASN A 264 -9.56 -4.98 -6.27
C ASN A 264 -8.37 -5.95 -6.13
N ASN A 265 -7.77 -6.06 -4.95
CA ASN A 265 -6.63 -6.93 -4.74
C ASN A 265 -7.01 -8.42 -4.92
N LEU A 266 -8.21 -8.82 -4.50
CA LEU A 266 -8.75 -10.16 -4.78
C LEU A 266 -8.99 -10.40 -6.28
N VAL A 267 -9.44 -9.39 -7.04
CA VAL A 267 -9.56 -9.50 -8.51
C VAL A 267 -8.21 -9.83 -9.13
N VAL A 268 -7.13 -9.18 -8.68
CA VAL A 268 -5.77 -9.45 -9.17
C VAL A 268 -5.34 -10.88 -8.85
N ILE A 269 -5.63 -11.39 -7.64
CA ILE A 269 -5.29 -12.76 -7.25
C ILE A 269 -6.06 -13.78 -8.10
N ASN A 270 -7.35 -13.53 -8.35
CA ASN A 270 -8.24 -14.44 -9.07
C ASN A 270 -7.85 -14.65 -10.55
N ARG A 271 -7.27 -13.63 -11.20
CA ARG A 271 -6.86 -13.68 -12.62
C ARG A 271 -8.02 -14.15 -13.52
N ASP A 272 -7.79 -15.19 -14.32
CA ASP A 272 -8.72 -15.84 -15.23
C ASP A 272 -9.54 -16.98 -14.60
N THR A 273 -9.23 -17.38 -13.37
CA THR A 273 -9.87 -18.56 -12.73
C THR A 273 -11.27 -18.28 -12.18
N ASN A 274 -11.51 -17.10 -11.63
CA ASN A 274 -12.77 -16.74 -10.98
C ASN A 274 -13.34 -15.41 -11.50
N VAL A 275 -13.58 -15.37 -12.81
CA VAL A 275 -14.03 -14.16 -13.52
C VAL A 275 -15.37 -13.65 -13.03
N PHE A 276 -16.31 -14.55 -12.65
CA PHE A 276 -17.62 -14.13 -12.13
C PHE A 276 -17.52 -13.40 -10.79
N ASP A 277 -16.81 -13.97 -9.81
CA ASP A 277 -16.55 -13.31 -8.52
C ASP A 277 -15.78 -12.01 -8.73
N SER A 278 -14.79 -12.01 -9.63
CA SER A 278 -14.00 -10.82 -9.96
C SER A 278 -14.84 -9.69 -10.54
N ARG A 279 -15.80 -9.98 -11.43
CA ARG A 279 -16.75 -8.98 -11.94
C ARG A 279 -17.63 -8.41 -10.82
N LYS A 280 -18.09 -9.25 -9.90
CA LYS A 280 -18.88 -8.79 -8.74
C LYS A 280 -18.05 -7.86 -7.84
N ARG A 281 -16.80 -8.24 -7.54
CA ARG A 281 -15.86 -7.44 -6.73
C ARG A 281 -15.47 -6.14 -7.40
N MET A 282 -15.28 -6.15 -8.72
CA MET A 282 -14.92 -4.95 -9.46
C MET A 282 -16.00 -3.86 -9.36
N LYS A 283 -17.28 -4.21 -9.22
CA LYS A 283 -18.35 -3.23 -8.95
C LYS A 283 -18.13 -2.47 -7.64
N ALA A 284 -17.65 -3.15 -6.59
CA ALA A 284 -17.33 -2.49 -5.32
C ALA A 284 -16.07 -1.62 -5.44
N ALA A 285 -15.13 -2.00 -6.29
CA ALA A 285 -13.92 -1.21 -6.55
C ALA A 285 -14.15 0.02 -7.46
N THR A 286 -15.30 0.11 -8.12
CA THR A 286 -15.63 1.15 -9.10
C THR A 286 -16.94 1.88 -8.78
N GLN A 287 -17.38 1.82 -7.53
CA GLN A 287 -18.56 2.52 -7.04
C GLN A 287 -18.38 4.04 -7.07
N ASP A 288 -19.45 4.77 -7.38
CA ASP A 288 -19.49 6.24 -7.35
C ASP A 288 -19.13 6.79 -5.95
N GLY A 289 -18.41 7.91 -5.92
CA GLY A 289 -17.93 8.56 -4.69
C GLY A 289 -16.53 8.09 -4.25
N LEU A 290 -16.01 7.00 -4.82
CA LEU A 290 -14.63 6.54 -4.55
C LEU A 290 -13.58 7.52 -5.07
N GLU A 291 -13.90 8.34 -6.07
CA GLU A 291 -13.05 9.39 -6.60
C GLU A 291 -12.61 10.42 -5.55
N HIS A 292 -13.37 10.54 -4.45
CA HIS A 292 -13.08 11.43 -3.32
C HIS A 292 -12.38 10.73 -2.14
N LYS A 293 -12.23 9.40 -2.21
CA LYS A 293 -11.61 8.59 -1.14
C LYS A 293 -10.31 7.93 -1.54
N LEU A 294 -10.16 7.64 -2.83
CA LEU A 294 -8.97 7.02 -3.41
C LEU A 294 -8.15 8.08 -4.14
N ASN A 295 -6.83 8.01 -3.98
CA ASN A 295 -5.93 8.87 -4.73
C ASN A 295 -5.87 8.45 -6.21
N SER A 296 -5.38 9.35 -7.06
CA SER A 296 -5.29 9.21 -8.50
C SER A 296 -4.58 7.91 -8.90
N ARG A 297 -3.48 7.59 -8.22
CA ARG A 297 -2.73 6.35 -8.41
C ARG A 297 -3.58 5.11 -8.16
N GLN A 298 -4.23 5.01 -6.99
CA GLN A 298 -5.06 3.86 -6.63
C GLN A 298 -6.18 3.67 -7.65
N ARG A 299 -6.84 4.75 -8.07
CA ARG A 299 -7.87 4.71 -9.11
C ARG A 299 -7.29 4.24 -10.44
N GLY A 300 -6.13 4.74 -10.86
CA GLY A 300 -5.43 4.29 -12.06
C GLY A 300 -5.12 2.78 -12.02
N LYS A 301 -4.68 2.25 -10.87
CA LYS A 301 -4.47 0.81 -10.69
C LYS A 301 -5.77 0.01 -10.79
N ILE A 302 -6.87 0.51 -10.24
CA ILE A 302 -8.19 -0.14 -10.35
C ILE A 302 -8.66 -0.18 -11.81
N ILE A 303 -8.57 0.93 -12.54
CA ILE A 303 -8.94 0.95 -13.97
C ILE A 303 -8.04 0.03 -14.79
N TYR A 304 -6.74 -0.05 -14.48
CA TYR A 304 -5.83 -0.99 -15.11
C TYR A 304 -6.26 -2.44 -14.88
N ASN A 305 -6.56 -2.81 -13.63
CA ASN A 305 -7.04 -4.15 -13.30
C ASN A 305 -8.41 -4.45 -13.93
N GLN A 306 -9.27 -3.44 -14.07
CA GLN A 306 -10.54 -3.55 -14.77
C GLN A 306 -10.34 -3.81 -16.27
N ALA A 307 -9.38 -3.15 -16.92
CA ALA A 307 -9.03 -3.39 -18.31
C ALA A 307 -8.51 -4.82 -18.52
N VAL A 308 -7.63 -5.31 -17.64
CA VAL A 308 -7.15 -6.70 -17.67
C VAL A 308 -8.30 -7.70 -17.43
N LEU A 309 -9.21 -7.42 -16.49
CA LEU A 309 -10.39 -8.24 -16.27
C LEU A 309 -11.32 -8.27 -17.50
N ALA A 310 -11.41 -7.17 -18.25
CA ALA A 310 -12.17 -7.11 -19.50
C ALA A 310 -11.59 -8.06 -20.56
N ILE A 311 -10.26 -8.19 -20.63
CA ILE A 311 -9.60 -9.22 -21.46
C ILE A 311 -10.06 -10.62 -21.03
N TYR A 312 -10.00 -10.95 -19.74
CA TYR A 312 -10.47 -12.26 -19.25
C TYR A 312 -11.96 -12.50 -19.49
N SER A 313 -12.76 -11.44 -19.48
CA SER A 313 -14.21 -11.48 -19.69
C SER A 313 -14.64 -11.41 -21.16
N ASN A 314 -13.69 -11.38 -22.11
CA ASN A 314 -13.94 -11.24 -23.54
C ASN A 314 -14.73 -9.97 -23.92
N GLN A 315 -14.32 -8.81 -23.37
CA GLN A 315 -14.96 -7.50 -23.58
C GLN A 315 -13.96 -6.49 -24.16
N PRO A 316 -13.58 -6.58 -25.45
CA PRO A 316 -12.55 -5.75 -26.05
C PRO A 316 -12.93 -4.25 -26.11
N ASP A 317 -14.19 -3.92 -26.39
CA ASP A 317 -14.64 -2.52 -26.44
C ASP A 317 -14.55 -1.85 -25.06
N PHE A 318 -14.93 -2.59 -24.01
CA PHE A 318 -14.84 -2.10 -22.64
C PHE A 318 -13.37 -1.98 -22.18
N CYS A 319 -12.52 -2.93 -22.58
CA CYS A 319 -11.08 -2.85 -22.38
C CYS A 319 -10.50 -1.57 -22.99
N LYS A 320 -10.88 -1.24 -24.23
CA LYS A 320 -10.46 -0.02 -24.92
C LYS A 320 -10.93 1.25 -24.20
N GLN A 321 -12.17 1.28 -23.71
CA GLN A 321 -12.66 2.40 -22.90
C GLN A 321 -11.81 2.61 -21.63
N CYS A 322 -11.46 1.52 -20.94
CA CYS A 322 -10.57 1.58 -19.78
C CYS A 322 -9.17 2.09 -20.16
N CYS A 323 -8.63 1.66 -21.30
CA CYS A 323 -7.34 2.13 -21.81
C CYS A 323 -7.35 3.63 -22.13
N VAL A 324 -8.41 4.13 -22.79
CA VAL A 324 -8.59 5.57 -23.04
C VAL A 324 -8.62 6.35 -21.71
N LYS A 325 -9.31 5.82 -20.70
CA LYS A 325 -9.38 6.42 -19.37
C LYS A 325 -8.01 6.45 -18.68
N LEU A 326 -7.24 5.36 -18.74
CA LEU A 326 -5.86 5.31 -18.22
C LEU A 326 -4.96 6.36 -18.83
N SER A 327 -5.00 6.52 -20.15
CA SER A 327 -4.17 7.51 -20.84
C SER A 327 -4.59 8.93 -20.49
N ARG A 328 -5.89 9.25 -20.56
CA ARG A 328 -6.39 10.64 -20.44
C ARG A 328 -6.46 11.16 -19.01
N GLU A 329 -6.85 10.31 -18.05
CA GLU A 329 -7.10 10.76 -16.66
C GLU A 329 -5.93 10.47 -15.71
N PHE A 330 -5.11 9.46 -16.02
CA PHE A 330 -4.06 8.97 -15.12
C PHE A 330 -2.66 9.02 -15.71
N ASN A 331 -2.48 9.53 -16.94
CA ASN A 331 -1.19 9.61 -17.62
C ASN A 331 -0.45 8.27 -17.72
N GLU A 332 -1.20 7.16 -17.85
CA GLU A 332 -0.66 5.79 -17.89
C GLU A 332 -0.70 5.21 -19.32
N GLU A 333 -0.31 6.01 -20.31
CA GLU A 333 -0.42 5.67 -21.74
C GLU A 333 0.32 4.39 -22.11
N ARG A 334 1.55 4.20 -21.60
CA ARG A 334 2.34 2.99 -21.86
C ARG A 334 1.63 1.72 -21.36
N ARG A 335 0.98 1.76 -20.20
CA ARG A 335 0.21 0.62 -19.69
C ARG A 335 -1.08 0.40 -20.47
N ALA A 336 -1.76 1.47 -20.85
CA ALA A 336 -2.95 1.40 -21.69
C ALA A 336 -2.64 0.69 -23.03
N VAL A 337 -1.54 1.08 -23.68
CA VAL A 337 -1.08 0.46 -24.94
C VAL A 337 -0.78 -1.03 -24.78
N LEU A 338 -0.08 -1.43 -23.71
CA LEU A 338 0.20 -2.85 -23.44
C LEU A 338 -1.08 -3.68 -23.27
N VAL A 339 -2.06 -3.15 -22.54
CA VAL A 339 -3.33 -3.84 -22.28
C VAL A 339 -4.18 -3.89 -23.55
N GLU A 340 -4.27 -2.80 -24.32
CA GLU A 340 -4.99 -2.77 -25.59
C GLU A 340 -4.37 -3.74 -26.59
N ALA A 341 -3.05 -3.76 -26.73
CA ALA A 341 -2.34 -4.74 -27.57
C ALA A 341 -2.61 -6.18 -27.12
N SER A 342 -2.59 -6.45 -25.81
CA SER A 342 -2.92 -7.77 -25.25
C SER A 342 -4.36 -8.18 -25.58
N SER A 343 -5.30 -7.23 -25.51
CA SER A 343 -6.70 -7.46 -25.89
C SER A 343 -6.83 -7.77 -27.38
N LEU A 344 -6.12 -7.05 -28.25
CA LEU A 344 -6.10 -7.28 -29.69
C LEU A 344 -5.53 -8.65 -30.05
N VAL A 345 -4.43 -9.07 -29.40
CA VAL A 345 -3.85 -10.40 -29.59
C VAL A 345 -4.84 -11.50 -29.18
N LYS A 346 -5.53 -11.32 -28.04
CA LYS A 346 -6.56 -12.28 -27.61
C LYS A 346 -7.73 -12.37 -28.59
N ASP A 347 -8.07 -11.27 -29.25
CA ASP A 347 -9.12 -11.19 -30.29
C ASP A 347 -8.63 -11.64 -31.69
N GLY A 348 -7.41 -12.18 -31.80
CA GLY A 348 -6.82 -12.64 -33.07
C GLY A 348 -6.33 -11.52 -33.99
N LYS A 349 -6.32 -10.27 -33.53
CA LYS A 349 -5.91 -9.07 -34.28
C LYS A 349 -4.44 -8.72 -34.06
N SER A 350 -3.57 -9.71 -34.10
CA SER A 350 -2.13 -9.52 -33.82
C SER A 350 -1.43 -8.48 -34.70
N PRO A 351 -1.73 -8.33 -36.01
CA PRO A 351 -1.11 -7.26 -36.83
C PRO A 351 -1.44 -5.85 -36.33
N GLN A 352 -2.66 -5.63 -35.82
CA GLN A 352 -3.05 -4.35 -35.22
C GLN A 352 -2.33 -4.12 -33.90
N ALA A 353 -2.17 -5.17 -33.08
CA ALA A 353 -1.41 -5.11 -31.83
C ALA A 353 0.06 -4.73 -32.08
N LEU A 354 0.70 -5.37 -33.08
CA LEU A 354 2.08 -5.05 -33.47
C LEU A 354 2.22 -3.61 -33.96
N THR A 355 1.31 -3.17 -34.83
CA THR A 355 1.30 -1.78 -35.31
C THR A 355 1.17 -0.79 -34.15
N LEU A 356 0.29 -1.08 -33.19
CA LEU A 356 0.10 -0.25 -32.01
C LEU A 356 1.35 -0.20 -31.13
N LEU A 357 1.97 -1.36 -30.83
CA LEU A 357 3.17 -1.42 -30.00
C LEU A 357 4.36 -0.71 -30.65
N LEU A 358 4.59 -0.94 -31.95
CA LEU A 358 5.69 -0.36 -32.69
C LEU A 358 5.54 1.15 -32.92
N LYS A 359 4.30 1.66 -32.99
CA LYS A 359 4.03 3.10 -33.06
C LYS A 359 4.61 3.85 -31.86
N TYR A 360 4.56 3.26 -30.67
CA TYR A 360 5.07 3.88 -29.45
C TYR A 360 6.55 3.58 -29.19
N GLY A 361 7.05 2.42 -29.63
CA GLY A 361 8.47 2.07 -29.53
C GLY A 361 8.97 1.87 -28.09
N ASP A 362 10.25 2.18 -27.84
CA ASP A 362 10.93 1.93 -26.56
C ASP A 362 10.74 0.46 -26.12
N THR A 363 10.72 0.18 -24.83
CA THR A 363 10.42 -1.10 -24.19
C THR A 363 9.15 -1.82 -24.70
N LEU A 364 8.20 -1.14 -25.36
CA LEU A 364 7.06 -1.80 -26.01
C LEU A 364 7.47 -2.61 -27.24
N THR A 365 8.62 -2.31 -27.84
CA THR A 365 9.26 -3.12 -28.88
C THR A 365 9.53 -4.54 -28.40
N LEU A 366 9.86 -4.72 -27.11
CA LEU A 366 10.05 -6.05 -26.52
C LEU A 366 8.72 -6.81 -26.40
N ALA A 367 7.62 -6.11 -26.12
CA ALA A 367 6.28 -6.70 -26.15
C ALA A 367 5.88 -7.09 -27.58
N ALA A 368 6.23 -6.28 -28.59
CA ALA A 368 6.00 -6.62 -29.99
C ALA A 368 6.80 -7.88 -30.39
N ALA A 369 8.06 -7.98 -29.98
CA ALA A 369 8.87 -9.18 -30.18
C ALA A 369 8.24 -10.40 -29.50
N GLN A 370 7.72 -10.26 -28.27
CA GLN A 370 7.00 -11.34 -27.58
C GLN A 370 5.75 -11.78 -28.36
N VAL A 371 4.99 -10.84 -28.94
CA VAL A 371 3.81 -11.13 -29.76
C VAL A 371 4.17 -11.89 -31.05
N LEU A 372 5.30 -11.54 -31.70
CA LEU A 372 5.83 -12.27 -32.86
C LEU A 372 6.24 -13.70 -32.49
N LEU A 373 6.98 -13.85 -31.38
CA LEU A 373 7.39 -15.16 -30.87
C LEU A 373 6.21 -16.06 -30.50
N ALA A 374 5.17 -15.49 -29.87
CA ALA A 374 3.95 -16.23 -29.53
C ALA A 374 3.18 -16.73 -30.75
N GLN A 375 3.30 -16.03 -31.89
CA GLN A 375 2.76 -16.47 -33.19
C GLN A 375 3.66 -17.46 -33.93
N GLY A 376 4.87 -17.71 -33.41
CA GLY A 376 5.87 -18.57 -34.06
C GLY A 376 6.73 -17.86 -35.10
N ASP A 377 6.57 -16.54 -35.31
CA ASP A 377 7.39 -15.77 -36.26
C ASP A 377 8.73 -15.36 -35.63
N ARG A 378 9.60 -16.37 -35.50
CA ARG A 378 10.95 -16.22 -34.92
C ARG A 378 11.83 -15.30 -35.77
N LYS A 379 11.69 -15.34 -37.10
CA LYS A 379 12.51 -14.53 -38.01
C LYS A 379 12.20 -13.04 -37.87
N ALA A 380 10.92 -12.66 -37.84
CA ALA A 380 10.54 -11.27 -37.62
C ALA A 380 10.94 -10.79 -36.21
N ALA A 381 10.80 -11.64 -35.19
CA ALA A 381 11.21 -11.31 -33.83
C ALA A 381 12.73 -11.05 -33.73
N VAL A 382 13.55 -11.90 -34.35
CA VAL A 382 15.01 -11.72 -34.43
C VAL A 382 15.34 -10.39 -35.11
N LYS A 383 14.78 -10.15 -36.30
CA LYS A 383 15.00 -8.91 -37.05
C LYS A 383 14.64 -7.68 -36.21
N LEU A 384 13.47 -7.69 -35.57
CA LEU A 384 13.01 -6.58 -34.74
C LEU A 384 13.96 -6.31 -33.57
N LEU A 385 14.46 -7.36 -32.90
CA LEU A 385 15.39 -7.22 -31.79
C LEU A 385 16.78 -6.73 -32.25
N GLU A 386 17.25 -7.18 -33.41
CA GLU A 386 18.51 -6.74 -34.04
C GLU A 386 18.47 -5.26 -34.47
N GLU A 387 17.31 -4.77 -34.90
CA GLU A 387 17.12 -3.36 -35.30
C GLU A 387 16.79 -2.45 -34.10
N SER A 388 16.52 -3.02 -32.93
CA SER A 388 16.14 -2.26 -31.73
C SER A 388 17.33 -1.64 -31.00
N GLU A 389 17.08 -0.56 -30.26
CA GLU A 389 18.04 0.04 -29.31
C GLU A 389 18.48 -0.93 -28.19
N PHE A 390 17.75 -2.03 -28.00
CA PHE A 390 18.05 -3.03 -26.96
C PHE A 390 18.98 -4.15 -27.43
N LYS A 391 19.40 -4.15 -28.70
CA LYS A 391 20.23 -5.21 -29.31
C LYS A 391 21.38 -5.67 -28.41
N PHE A 392 22.13 -4.72 -27.85
CA PHE A 392 23.31 -4.98 -27.03
C PHE A 392 23.01 -5.19 -25.53
N ARG A 393 21.74 -5.22 -25.12
CA ARG A 393 21.41 -5.58 -23.74
C ARG A 393 21.67 -7.09 -23.51
N PRO A 394 22.32 -7.48 -22.39
CA PRO A 394 22.68 -8.88 -22.13
C PRO A 394 21.54 -9.89 -22.32
N ALA A 395 20.34 -9.54 -21.84
CA ALA A 395 19.16 -10.37 -21.98
C ALA A 395 18.72 -10.54 -23.44
N VAL A 396 18.78 -9.47 -24.24
CA VAL A 396 18.40 -9.49 -25.66
C VAL A 396 19.40 -10.29 -26.48
N ILE A 397 20.71 -10.13 -26.23
CA ILE A 397 21.76 -10.95 -26.85
C ILE A 397 21.51 -12.43 -26.56
N GLY A 398 21.18 -12.77 -25.31
CA GLY A 398 20.85 -14.14 -24.91
C GLY A 398 19.63 -14.70 -25.67
N VAL A 399 18.57 -13.90 -25.82
CA VAL A 399 17.38 -14.28 -26.60
C VAL A 399 17.74 -14.48 -28.08
N LEU A 400 18.44 -13.52 -28.71
CA LEU A 400 18.87 -13.61 -30.10
C LEU A 400 19.73 -14.85 -30.35
N CYS A 401 20.73 -15.11 -29.52
CA CYS A 401 21.55 -16.31 -29.60
C CYS A 401 20.71 -17.59 -29.50
N THR A 402 19.77 -17.64 -28.54
CA THR A 402 18.88 -18.80 -28.36
C THR A 402 18.01 -19.04 -29.59
N LEU A 403 17.43 -17.99 -30.16
CA LEU A 403 16.58 -18.09 -31.35
C LEU A 403 17.38 -18.52 -32.59
N LEU A 404 18.52 -17.88 -32.85
CA LEU A 404 19.38 -18.19 -34.00
C LEU A 404 19.93 -19.62 -33.93
N THR A 405 20.38 -20.06 -32.75
CA THR A 405 20.86 -21.45 -32.57
C THR A 405 19.75 -22.47 -32.70
N ALA A 406 18.53 -22.17 -32.25
CA ALA A 406 17.37 -23.05 -32.44
C ALA A 406 16.99 -23.21 -33.92
N ASP A 407 17.28 -22.22 -34.77
CA ASP A 407 17.10 -22.28 -36.22
C ASP A 407 18.35 -22.77 -36.97
N ASN A 408 19.36 -23.27 -36.26
CA ASN A 408 20.66 -23.70 -36.80
C ASN A 408 21.40 -22.61 -37.59
N GLU A 409 21.08 -21.33 -37.37
CA GLU A 409 21.75 -20.19 -37.98
C GLU A 409 23.03 -19.82 -37.20
N TYR A 410 23.94 -20.78 -37.04
CA TYR A 410 25.15 -20.63 -36.24
C TYR A 410 26.07 -19.53 -36.77
N GLU A 411 26.12 -19.33 -38.09
CA GLU A 411 26.90 -18.23 -38.69
C GLU A 411 26.37 -16.85 -38.30
N LYS A 412 25.05 -16.66 -38.24
CA LYS A 412 24.47 -15.39 -37.81
C LYS A 412 24.68 -15.17 -36.32
N ALA A 413 24.52 -16.22 -35.51
CA ALA A 413 24.83 -16.15 -34.07
C ALA A 413 26.31 -15.78 -33.84
N SER A 414 27.22 -16.37 -34.61
CA SER A 414 28.65 -16.05 -34.62
C SER A 414 28.87 -14.58 -34.97
N LYS A 415 28.27 -14.06 -36.05
CA LYS A 415 28.36 -12.64 -36.45
C LYS A 415 27.83 -11.69 -35.37
N LEU A 416 26.69 -12.01 -34.76
CA LEU A 416 26.13 -11.24 -33.65
C LEU A 416 27.15 -11.08 -32.51
N PHE A 417 27.84 -12.15 -32.12
CA PHE A 417 28.85 -12.06 -31.06
C PHE A 417 30.10 -11.30 -31.46
N THR A 418 30.49 -11.33 -32.74
CA THR A 418 31.53 -10.43 -33.26
C THR A 418 31.11 -8.97 -33.10
N GLU A 419 29.88 -8.61 -33.45
CA GLU A 419 29.36 -7.25 -33.27
C GLU A 419 29.29 -6.85 -31.79
N VAL A 420 28.87 -7.77 -30.90
CA VAL A 420 28.87 -7.56 -29.45
C VAL A 420 30.29 -7.29 -28.94
N TYR A 421 31.28 -8.05 -29.40
CA TYR A 421 32.68 -7.79 -29.07
C TYR A 421 33.12 -6.40 -29.53
N GLU A 422 32.87 -6.05 -30.80
CA GLU A 422 33.23 -4.75 -31.35
C GLU A 422 32.57 -3.58 -30.61
N HIS A 423 31.34 -3.76 -30.12
CA HIS A 423 30.63 -2.77 -29.32
C HIS A 423 31.28 -2.54 -27.94
N PHE A 424 31.71 -3.61 -27.27
CA PHE A 424 32.24 -3.54 -25.90
C PHE A 424 33.78 -3.56 -25.80
N LYS A 425 34.53 -3.71 -26.89
CA LYS A 425 35.99 -3.92 -26.86
C LYS A 425 36.79 -2.85 -26.11
N ASN A 426 36.26 -1.63 -26.05
CA ASN A 426 36.89 -0.47 -25.40
C ASN A 426 36.43 -0.27 -23.94
N ASP A 427 35.45 -1.05 -23.46
CA ASP A 427 34.90 -0.96 -22.11
C ASP A 427 35.27 -2.22 -21.30
N ASP A 428 36.43 -2.14 -20.63
CA ASP A 428 36.98 -3.26 -19.86
C ASP A 428 36.08 -3.69 -18.68
N GLU A 429 35.25 -2.79 -18.14
CA GLU A 429 34.34 -3.11 -17.05
C GLU A 429 33.15 -3.93 -17.57
N GLN A 430 32.54 -3.51 -18.68
CA GLN A 430 31.48 -4.27 -19.34
C GLN A 430 31.98 -5.63 -19.84
N LEU A 431 33.17 -5.70 -20.45
CA LEU A 431 33.74 -6.98 -20.88
C LEU A 431 33.87 -7.98 -19.70
N LYS A 432 34.26 -7.49 -18.52
CA LYS A 432 34.33 -8.29 -17.29
C LYS A 432 32.96 -8.71 -16.77
N ALA A 433 31.93 -7.87 -16.92
CA ALA A 433 30.57 -8.18 -16.50
C ALA A 433 29.89 -9.24 -17.39
N LEU A 434 30.23 -9.29 -18.69
CA LEU A 434 29.56 -10.12 -19.70
C LEU A 434 30.11 -11.56 -19.84
N ARG A 435 30.71 -12.14 -18.80
CA ARG A 435 31.33 -13.49 -18.82
C ARG A 435 30.43 -14.59 -19.39
N ASN A 436 29.15 -14.59 -19.04
CA ASN A 436 28.20 -15.59 -19.54
C ASN A 436 27.94 -15.43 -21.04
N ILE A 437 27.97 -14.20 -21.55
CA ILE A 437 27.83 -13.89 -22.98
C ILE A 437 29.05 -14.42 -23.74
N TRP A 438 30.27 -14.15 -23.25
CA TRP A 438 31.49 -14.65 -23.91
C TRP A 438 31.57 -16.18 -23.93
N ARG A 439 31.03 -16.84 -22.90
CA ARG A 439 30.90 -18.30 -22.89
C ARG A 439 29.95 -18.79 -23.99
N ALA A 440 28.79 -18.15 -24.14
CA ALA A 440 27.85 -18.46 -25.21
C ALA A 440 28.43 -18.13 -26.60
N ALA A 441 29.18 -17.03 -26.72
CA ALA A 441 29.87 -16.61 -27.92
C ALA A 441 30.84 -17.67 -28.42
N ALA A 442 31.72 -18.16 -27.54
CA ALA A 442 32.69 -19.17 -27.90
C ALA A 442 32.03 -20.47 -28.39
N GLU A 443 30.92 -20.89 -27.76
CA GLU A 443 30.14 -22.04 -28.22
C GLU A 443 29.49 -21.80 -29.58
N ALA A 444 28.88 -20.62 -29.79
CA ALA A 444 28.28 -20.25 -31.07
C ALA A 444 29.32 -20.20 -32.21
N HIS A 445 30.48 -19.57 -31.99
CA HIS A 445 31.58 -19.53 -32.95
C HIS A 445 32.11 -20.93 -33.27
N THR A 446 32.25 -21.80 -32.26
CA THR A 446 32.70 -23.18 -32.45
C THR A 446 31.71 -23.97 -33.30
N ARG A 447 30.40 -23.86 -33.03
CA ARG A 447 29.35 -24.51 -33.84
C ARG A 447 29.27 -23.96 -35.26
N ALA A 448 29.62 -22.68 -35.45
CA ALA A 448 29.73 -22.06 -36.77
C ALA A 448 31.04 -22.43 -37.51
N GLY A 449 31.94 -23.22 -36.91
CA GLY A 449 33.23 -23.57 -37.49
C GLY A 449 34.27 -22.44 -37.48
N ASN A 450 34.00 -21.31 -36.83
CA ASN A 450 34.92 -20.17 -36.74
C ASN A 450 35.82 -20.32 -35.51
N THR A 451 36.90 -21.10 -35.66
CA THR A 451 37.86 -21.40 -34.59
C THR A 451 38.62 -20.17 -34.11
N VAL A 452 38.89 -19.20 -34.99
CA VAL A 452 39.57 -17.94 -34.67
C VAL A 452 38.71 -17.07 -33.76
N ALA A 453 37.44 -16.84 -34.11
CA ALA A 453 36.53 -16.07 -33.27
C ALA A 453 36.22 -16.80 -31.94
N ALA A 454 36.16 -18.14 -31.96
CA ALA A 454 36.02 -18.93 -30.74
C ALA A 454 37.21 -18.77 -29.79
N ALA A 455 38.44 -18.75 -30.32
CA ALA A 455 39.64 -18.47 -29.53
C ALA A 455 39.59 -17.05 -28.95
N GLN A 456 39.24 -16.04 -29.76
CA GLN A 456 39.10 -14.65 -29.30
C GLN A 456 38.08 -14.51 -28.16
N ALA A 457 36.91 -15.15 -28.28
CA ALA A 457 35.90 -15.16 -27.22
C ALA A 457 36.36 -15.88 -25.94
N HIS A 458 37.21 -16.91 -26.05
CA HIS A 458 37.83 -17.54 -24.90
C HIS A 458 38.93 -16.65 -24.28
N GLU A 459 39.69 -15.91 -25.07
CA GLU A 459 40.70 -14.95 -24.58
C GLU A 459 40.06 -13.83 -23.77
N THR A 460 38.95 -13.26 -24.26
CA THR A 460 38.21 -12.23 -23.51
C THR A 460 37.67 -12.78 -22.21
N LEU A 461 37.21 -14.05 -22.20
CA LEU A 461 36.73 -14.70 -20.99
C LEU A 461 37.87 -14.99 -19.98
N VAL A 462 39.06 -15.39 -20.45
CA VAL A 462 40.27 -15.53 -19.59
C VAL A 462 40.68 -14.16 -19.04
N ARG A 463 40.67 -13.10 -19.85
CA ARG A 463 40.97 -11.73 -19.40
C ARG A 463 39.96 -11.27 -18.34
N ALA A 464 38.69 -11.60 -18.52
CA ALA A 464 37.62 -11.27 -17.59
C ALA A 464 37.67 -12.07 -16.29
N ALA A 465 38.16 -13.31 -16.32
CA ALA A 465 38.27 -14.21 -15.18
C ALA A 465 39.60 -14.99 -15.19
N PRO A 466 40.73 -14.37 -14.83
CA PRO A 466 42.07 -15.00 -14.94
C PRO A 466 42.23 -16.28 -14.11
N GLY A 467 41.44 -16.45 -13.04
CA GLY A 467 41.45 -17.64 -12.20
C GLY A 467 40.69 -18.84 -12.75
N ASP A 468 39.92 -18.71 -13.84
CA ASP A 468 39.13 -19.81 -14.40
C ASP A 468 39.96 -20.73 -15.30
N LYS A 469 40.55 -21.75 -14.66
CA LYS A 469 41.33 -22.80 -15.32
C LYS A 469 40.54 -23.59 -16.37
N ARG A 470 39.20 -23.71 -16.26
CA ARG A 470 38.38 -24.41 -17.26
C ARG A 470 38.29 -23.60 -18.55
N THR A 471 38.13 -22.29 -18.44
CA THR A 471 38.14 -21.42 -19.62
C THR A 471 39.50 -21.41 -20.28
N LEU A 472 40.59 -21.37 -19.51
CA LEU A 472 41.95 -21.47 -20.06
C LEU A 472 42.16 -22.79 -20.83
N ALA A 473 41.67 -23.93 -20.32
CA ALA A 473 41.75 -25.20 -21.05
C ALA A 473 40.95 -25.19 -22.36
N ARG A 474 39.78 -24.53 -22.39
CA ARG A 474 38.98 -24.36 -23.61
C ARG A 474 39.67 -23.45 -24.62
N LEU A 475 40.35 -22.40 -24.17
CA LEU A 475 41.17 -21.55 -25.03
C LEU A 475 42.30 -22.35 -25.69
N VAL A 476 43.04 -23.14 -24.92
CA VAL A 476 44.09 -24.02 -25.44
C VAL A 476 43.53 -24.97 -26.50
N LYS A 477 42.34 -25.54 -26.26
CA LYS A 477 41.64 -26.38 -27.25
C LYS A 477 41.20 -25.61 -28.49
N ALA A 478 40.84 -24.34 -28.40
CA ALA A 478 40.43 -23.52 -29.54
C ALA A 478 41.63 -23.10 -30.42
N LEU A 479 42.83 -23.00 -29.84
CA LEU A 479 44.08 -22.62 -30.52
C LEU A 479 44.77 -23.78 -31.27
N ILE A 480 44.00 -24.72 -31.84
CA ILE A 480 44.56 -25.87 -32.59
C ILE A 480 45.49 -25.44 -33.74
N HIS A 481 45.22 -24.28 -34.35
CA HIS A 481 46.01 -23.75 -35.45
C HIS A 481 47.25 -22.95 -35.02
N GLU A 482 47.44 -22.70 -33.71
CA GLU A 482 48.58 -21.95 -33.14
C GLU A 482 49.26 -22.75 -32.02
N PRO A 483 49.98 -23.85 -32.35
CA PRO A 483 50.49 -24.81 -31.36
C PRO A 483 51.48 -24.21 -30.37
N GLU A 484 52.32 -23.27 -30.80
CA GLU A 484 53.30 -22.61 -29.92
C GLU A 484 52.63 -21.73 -28.85
N ARG A 485 51.57 -21.01 -29.23
CA ARG A 485 50.79 -20.19 -28.31
C ARG A 485 49.97 -21.04 -27.35
N ALA A 486 49.38 -22.13 -27.87
CA ALA A 486 48.65 -23.11 -27.07
C ALA A 486 49.56 -23.75 -25.99
N ARG A 487 50.81 -24.12 -26.31
CA ARG A 487 51.77 -24.66 -25.32
C ARG A 487 52.08 -23.68 -24.20
N LYS A 488 52.33 -22.41 -24.54
CA LYS A 488 52.63 -21.36 -23.53
C LYS A 488 51.47 -21.18 -22.55
N LEU A 489 50.23 -21.17 -23.05
CA LEU A 489 49.04 -21.06 -22.21
C LEU A 489 48.75 -22.34 -21.42
N ALA A 490 49.04 -23.51 -21.99
CA ALA A 490 48.87 -24.81 -21.33
C ALA A 490 49.80 -24.98 -20.13
N ALA A 491 50.98 -24.34 -20.12
CA ALA A 491 51.89 -24.36 -18.96
C ALA A 491 51.26 -23.76 -17.68
N ASN A 492 50.26 -22.89 -17.82
CA ASN A 492 49.52 -22.31 -16.69
C ASN A 492 48.35 -23.19 -16.21
N LEU A 493 48.07 -24.31 -16.88
CA LEU A 493 47.08 -25.29 -16.43
C LEU A 493 47.70 -26.20 -15.35
N PRO A 494 46.90 -26.68 -14.39
CA PRO A 494 47.38 -27.64 -13.41
C PRO A 494 47.87 -28.92 -14.12
N PRO A 495 49.02 -29.48 -13.70
CA PRO A 495 49.55 -30.70 -14.29
C PRO A 495 48.57 -31.86 -14.13
N ILE A 496 48.57 -32.79 -15.07
CA ILE A 496 47.66 -33.96 -15.09
C ILE A 496 47.78 -34.77 -13.80
N THR A 497 48.97 -34.84 -13.21
CA THR A 497 49.25 -35.50 -11.92
C THR A 497 48.47 -34.93 -10.73
N HIS A 498 48.01 -33.67 -10.81
CA HIS A 498 47.12 -33.06 -9.81
C HIS A 498 45.64 -33.38 -10.05
N LEU A 499 45.25 -33.78 -11.26
CA LEU A 499 43.90 -34.24 -11.60
C LEU A 499 43.75 -35.75 -11.38
N GLU A 500 44.86 -36.48 -11.37
CA GLU A 500 45.02 -37.82 -10.79
C GLU A 500 44.99 -37.76 -9.25
N GLY A 501 43.99 -37.08 -8.67
CA GLY A 501 43.62 -37.40 -7.29
C GLY A 501 43.22 -38.86 -7.28
N LYS A 502 43.94 -39.71 -6.52
CA LYS A 502 43.73 -41.17 -6.39
C LYS A 502 42.31 -41.55 -6.78
N ILE A 503 42.12 -41.96 -8.04
CA ILE A 503 40.89 -42.60 -8.44
C ILE A 503 40.95 -43.90 -7.65
N ASP A 504 40.16 -43.96 -6.60
CA ASP A 504 40.04 -45.16 -5.78
C ASP A 504 39.30 -46.19 -6.63
N ILE A 505 40.11 -46.96 -7.38
CA ILE A 505 39.64 -48.01 -8.28
C ILE A 505 38.82 -49.02 -7.47
N ASP A 506 39.20 -49.31 -6.23
CA ASP A 506 38.46 -50.19 -5.33
C ASP A 506 37.10 -49.59 -4.93
N ALA A 507 37.00 -48.27 -4.69
CA ALA A 507 35.72 -47.60 -4.44
C ALA A 507 34.83 -47.53 -5.69
N LEU A 508 35.41 -47.39 -6.88
CA LEU A 508 34.66 -47.36 -8.15
C LEU A 508 34.18 -48.76 -8.56
N GLU A 509 35.01 -49.79 -8.38
CA GLU A 509 34.68 -51.19 -8.67
C GLU A 509 33.73 -51.78 -7.61
N SER A 510 33.83 -51.35 -6.34
CA SER A 510 32.87 -51.70 -5.30
C SER A 510 31.56 -50.90 -5.37
N SER A 511 31.54 -49.79 -6.10
CA SER A 511 30.32 -49.04 -6.37
C SER A 511 29.43 -49.80 -7.36
N LYS A 512 28.56 -50.64 -6.80
CA LYS A 512 27.49 -51.35 -7.50
C LYS A 512 26.52 -50.37 -8.17
N TRP A 513 26.87 -49.87 -9.35
CA TRP A 513 26.02 -48.99 -10.16
C TRP A 513 25.27 -49.74 -11.29
N MET A 514 25.37 -51.07 -11.30
CA MET A 514 24.77 -51.96 -12.30
C MET A 514 23.57 -52.79 -11.79
N MET A 515 22.92 -52.41 -10.68
CA MET A 515 21.64 -53.03 -10.28
C MET A 515 20.62 -51.98 -9.85
N GLY A 516 19.52 -51.96 -10.60
CA GLY A 516 18.53 -50.89 -10.65
C GLY A 516 17.80 -50.53 -9.36
N ALA A 517 17.13 -49.38 -9.45
CA ALA A 517 16.45 -48.58 -8.43
C ALA A 517 15.30 -49.24 -7.63
N LYS A 518 15.37 -50.52 -7.27
CA LYS A 518 14.34 -51.20 -6.45
C LYS A 518 14.83 -51.91 -5.18
N ILE A 519 16.13 -51.87 -4.86
CA ILE A 519 16.68 -52.57 -3.67
C ILE A 519 17.54 -51.62 -2.81
N VAL A 520 16.98 -50.48 -2.41
CA VAL A 520 17.60 -49.58 -1.39
C VAL A 520 16.77 -49.53 -0.10
N LYS A 521 15.68 -50.33 -0.01
CA LYS A 521 14.77 -50.27 1.14
C LYS A 521 14.99 -51.31 2.26
N LYS A 522 16.10 -52.08 2.28
CA LYS A 522 16.18 -53.20 3.24
C LYS A 522 17.51 -53.57 3.89
N THR A 523 18.57 -52.75 3.84
CA THR A 523 19.85 -53.12 4.49
C THR A 523 20.63 -51.92 5.06
N VAL A 524 19.98 -51.09 5.87
CA VAL A 524 20.65 -50.24 6.87
C VAL A 524 19.84 -50.25 8.17
N GLN A 525 19.75 -51.43 8.79
CA GLN A 525 19.34 -51.62 10.18
C GLN A 525 20.32 -52.61 10.81
N ASN A 526 21.43 -52.08 11.34
CA ASN A 526 22.18 -52.53 12.52
C ASN A 526 23.60 -51.97 12.51
N LYS A 527 23.70 -50.70 12.89
CA LYS A 527 24.78 -50.11 13.69
C LYS A 527 24.29 -48.72 14.10
N GLN A 528 23.70 -48.65 15.29
CA GLN A 528 23.13 -47.43 15.86
C GLN A 528 23.87 -47.15 17.17
N GLU A 529 24.89 -46.30 17.11
CA GLU A 529 25.28 -45.45 18.24
C GLU A 529 24.79 -44.03 17.94
N GLN A 530 23.88 -43.60 18.82
CA GLN A 530 23.51 -42.23 19.19
C GLN A 530 23.18 -41.20 18.09
N SER A 531 21.88 -41.11 17.79
CA SER A 531 21.17 -39.84 17.59
C SER A 531 19.68 -40.05 17.92
N PRO A 532 19.05 -39.27 18.83
CA PRO A 532 17.72 -39.60 19.37
C PRO A 532 16.59 -39.17 18.43
N GLY A 533 15.65 -40.08 18.19
CA GLY A 533 14.55 -39.92 17.25
C GLY A 533 13.30 -39.21 17.77
N THR A 534 12.41 -38.91 16.84
CA THR A 534 10.94 -38.87 17.03
C THR A 534 10.39 -40.31 17.05
N PRO A 535 9.34 -40.61 17.83
CA PRO A 535 8.03 -40.75 17.19
C PRO A 535 6.82 -40.29 18.05
N GLY A 536 5.71 -39.97 17.39
CA GLY A 536 4.43 -39.64 18.02
C GLY A 536 3.52 -40.86 18.29
N SER A 537 2.47 -40.58 19.10
CA SER A 537 1.35 -41.44 19.54
C SER A 537 1.73 -42.50 20.59
N GLU A 538 1.14 -42.63 21.79
CA GLU A 538 -0.16 -42.22 22.33
C GLU A 538 -0.05 -41.94 23.85
N LEU A 539 -1.04 -41.19 24.36
CA LEU A 539 -1.64 -41.30 25.70
C LEU A 539 -0.73 -41.33 26.92
N GLY A 540 -0.69 -40.18 27.62
CA GLY A 540 -0.47 -40.18 29.07
C GLY A 540 0.45 -39.09 29.59
N GLN A 541 -0.16 -38.13 30.28
CA GLN A 541 0.40 -37.42 31.44
C GLN A 541 1.28 -36.16 31.21
N LYS A 542 0.63 -35.04 31.57
CA LYS A 542 1.14 -33.88 32.35
C LYS A 542 2.28 -33.05 31.73
N LYS A 543 1.87 -32.00 31.02
CA LYS A 543 2.72 -30.84 30.66
C LYS A 543 3.41 -30.26 31.91
N LYS A 544 4.75 -30.29 31.95
CA LYS A 544 5.56 -29.51 32.90
C LYS A 544 5.60 -28.04 32.48
N ALA A 545 5.46 -27.17 33.49
CA ALA A 545 5.30 -25.73 33.36
C ALA A 545 6.58 -24.99 32.96
N LYS A 546 6.42 -23.93 32.13
CA LYS A 546 7.47 -22.92 31.88
C LYS A 546 7.76 -22.14 33.16
N ARG A 547 9.04 -22.04 33.55
CA ARG A 547 9.53 -21.18 34.64
C ARG A 547 9.19 -19.72 34.34
N LYS A 548 8.43 -19.07 35.22
CA LYS A 548 8.22 -17.61 35.23
C LYS A 548 9.45 -16.90 35.81
N ARG A 549 9.83 -15.75 35.21
CA ARG A 549 10.80 -14.80 35.79
C ARG A 549 10.28 -14.30 37.15
N LYS A 550 11.17 -14.08 38.12
CA LYS A 550 10.84 -13.47 39.42
C LYS A 550 10.62 -11.96 39.24
N THR A 551 9.47 -11.46 39.67
CA THR A 551 9.15 -10.02 39.71
C THR A 551 9.91 -9.37 40.87
N LYS A 552 10.56 -8.22 40.64
CA LYS A 552 11.15 -7.40 41.71
C LYS A 552 10.01 -6.80 42.56
N ILE A 553 10.09 -6.95 43.88
CA ILE A 553 9.22 -6.27 44.84
C ILE A 553 9.82 -4.88 45.11
N PRO A 554 9.05 -3.79 45.13
CA PRO A 554 9.56 -2.47 45.50
C PRO A 554 10.08 -2.46 46.95
N PRO A 555 11.14 -1.70 47.28
CA PRO A 555 11.79 -1.73 48.60
C PRO A 555 10.91 -1.35 49.81
N THR A 556 9.69 -0.84 49.59
CA THR A 556 8.79 -0.32 50.63
C THR A 556 7.57 -1.21 50.91
N ALA A 557 7.54 -2.45 50.42
CA ALA A 557 6.39 -3.34 50.62
C ALA A 557 6.43 -4.04 52.00
N ASP A 558 5.49 -3.69 52.88
CA ASP A 558 5.24 -4.41 54.13
C ASP A 558 4.54 -5.75 53.84
N LEU A 559 5.26 -6.86 54.07
CA LEU A 559 4.84 -8.24 53.78
C LEU A 559 3.87 -8.81 54.82
N SER A 560 3.54 -8.07 55.87
CA SER A 560 2.62 -8.51 56.93
C SER A 560 1.14 -8.34 56.58
N ARG A 561 0.81 -7.56 55.54
CA ARG A 561 -0.57 -7.36 55.09
C ARG A 561 -0.93 -8.33 53.95
N PRO A 562 -2.08 -9.04 54.04
CA PRO A 562 -2.53 -9.87 52.94
C PRO A 562 -2.78 -9.01 51.68
N PRO A 563 -2.41 -9.50 50.48
CA PRO A 563 -2.71 -8.80 49.24
C PRO A 563 -4.22 -8.57 49.09
N ASP A 564 -4.59 -7.45 48.45
CA ASP A 564 -5.97 -7.11 48.13
C ASP A 564 -6.75 -8.34 47.55
N PRO A 565 -7.85 -8.76 48.20
CA PRO A 565 -8.67 -9.89 47.76
C PRO A 565 -9.22 -9.77 46.34
N GLU A 566 -9.22 -8.58 45.73
CA GLU A 566 -9.75 -8.36 44.37
C GLU A 566 -8.66 -8.22 43.31
N ARG A 567 -7.39 -8.42 43.70
CA ARG A 567 -6.23 -8.26 42.80
C ARG A 567 -6.25 -9.19 41.58
N TRP A 568 -6.86 -10.37 41.74
CA TRP A 568 -6.98 -11.39 40.70
C TRP A 568 -8.23 -11.22 39.84
N LEU A 569 -9.12 -10.29 40.19
CA LEU A 569 -10.23 -9.90 39.34
C LEU A 569 -9.75 -8.91 38.26
N PRO A 570 -10.31 -9.00 37.04
CA PRO A 570 -10.18 -7.95 36.03
C PRO A 570 -10.49 -6.57 36.62
N LYS A 571 -9.77 -5.53 36.18
CA LYS A 571 -9.78 -4.21 36.83
C LYS A 571 -11.17 -3.58 36.93
N TYR A 572 -12.08 -3.93 36.02
CA TYR A 572 -13.47 -3.47 35.96
C TYR A 572 -14.43 -4.20 36.92
N GLU A 573 -14.02 -5.35 37.48
CA GLU A 573 -14.77 -6.15 38.47
C GLU A 573 -14.37 -5.81 39.92
N ARG A 574 -13.40 -4.91 40.12
CA ARG A 574 -12.92 -4.51 41.46
C ARG A 574 -13.83 -3.46 42.09
N THR A 575 -14.13 -3.55 43.38
CA THR A 575 -14.91 -2.58 44.16
C THR A 575 -14.29 -1.17 44.17
N ALA A 576 -12.95 -1.06 44.02
CA ALA A 576 -12.28 0.23 43.86
C ALA A 576 -12.44 0.86 42.47
N TYR A 577 -13.02 0.14 41.49
CA TYR A 577 -13.22 0.63 40.14
C TYR A 577 -14.36 1.66 40.09
N ARG A 578 -13.99 2.94 40.10
CA ARG A 578 -14.89 4.01 39.65
C ARG A 578 -14.77 4.14 38.14
N LYS A 579 -15.84 3.79 37.40
CA LYS A 579 -16.04 4.26 36.02
C LYS A 579 -15.82 5.77 36.03
N ARG A 580 -14.77 6.27 35.37
CA ARG A 580 -14.73 7.68 34.98
C ARG A 580 -15.96 7.89 34.11
N ARG A 581 -16.87 8.79 34.53
CA ARG A 581 -17.95 9.26 33.67
C ARG A 581 -17.29 9.76 32.39
N GLY A 582 -17.65 9.12 31.28
CA GLY A 582 -17.03 9.31 29.99
C GLY A 582 -17.02 10.78 29.60
N ILE A 583 -15.83 11.35 29.51
CA ILE A 583 -15.50 12.08 28.30
C ILE A 583 -15.15 10.96 27.34
N ARG A 584 -16.01 10.72 26.35
CA ARG A 584 -15.59 10.00 25.15
C ARG A 584 -14.42 10.81 24.61
N ARG A 585 -13.19 10.37 24.89
CA ARG A 585 -12.07 10.73 24.03
C ARG A 585 -12.30 9.88 22.80
N ASP A 586 -12.99 10.49 21.86
CA ASP A 586 -13.03 10.02 20.51
C ASP A 586 -11.57 9.93 20.04
N VAL A 587 -11.12 8.69 19.83
CA VAL A 587 -9.76 8.32 19.44
C VAL A 587 -9.35 9.13 18.22
N ILE A 588 -8.17 9.71 18.30
CA ILE A 588 -7.68 10.70 17.36
C ILE A 588 -7.15 10.04 16.08
N LYS A 589 -7.94 10.01 15.00
CA LYS A 589 -7.60 9.47 13.69
C LYS A 589 -7.15 10.57 12.72
N GLY A 590 -5.89 10.52 12.31
CA GLY A 590 -5.35 11.41 11.27
C GLY A 590 -6.12 11.32 9.95
N SER A 591 -5.93 12.30 9.05
CA SER A 591 -6.70 12.49 7.80
C SER A 591 -6.53 11.41 6.73
N GLN A 592 -6.04 10.23 7.09
CA GLN A 592 -5.73 9.15 6.17
C GLN A 592 -6.92 8.21 6.02
N GLY A 593 -7.55 8.24 4.84
CA GLY A 593 -8.62 7.30 4.47
C GLY A 593 -9.99 7.60 5.09
N MET A 594 -10.13 8.67 5.87
CA MET A 594 -11.39 9.00 6.51
C MET A 594 -12.42 9.61 5.57
N THR A 595 -13.64 9.09 5.64
CA THR A 595 -14.83 9.70 5.02
C THR A 595 -14.98 11.14 5.53
N THR A 596 -15.58 12.03 4.73
CA THR A 596 -15.82 13.42 5.13
C THR A 596 -16.54 13.53 6.47
N THR A 597 -17.33 12.52 6.88
CA THR A 597 -18.00 12.42 8.19
C THR A 597 -17.12 11.99 9.38
N ALA A 598 -15.93 11.43 9.13
CA ALA A 598 -15.03 11.02 10.20
C ALA A 598 -14.00 12.13 10.52
N VAL A 599 -13.67 13.01 9.55
CA VAL A 599 -12.75 14.17 9.73
C VAL A 599 -13.24 15.15 10.81
N ASP A 600 -14.49 15.02 11.25
CA ASP A 600 -15.18 15.86 12.24
C ASP A 600 -14.65 15.77 13.68
N GLN A 601 -13.78 14.80 14.00
CA GLN A 601 -13.18 14.71 15.34
C GLN A 601 -12.01 15.69 15.56
N TYR A 602 -11.54 16.43 14.53
CA TYR A 602 -10.35 17.32 14.60
C TYR A 602 -10.60 18.74 14.11
N ASP A 603 -11.63 19.39 14.65
CA ASP A 603 -11.79 20.85 14.54
C ASP A 603 -10.91 21.56 15.58
N MET A 604 -9.73 22.02 15.13
CA MET A 604 -8.74 22.76 15.91
C MET A 604 -9.15 24.20 16.25
N SER A 605 -10.32 24.67 15.80
CA SER A 605 -10.81 26.02 16.13
C SER A 605 -11.27 26.18 17.59
N LYS A 606 -11.28 25.10 18.39
CA LYS A 606 -11.62 25.13 19.82
C LYS A 606 -10.47 25.62 20.71
N GLN A 607 -9.95 26.82 20.46
CA GLN A 607 -9.22 27.56 21.49
C GLN A 607 -10.22 28.38 22.32
N THR A 608 -10.56 27.92 23.52
CA THR A 608 -11.11 28.80 24.56
C THR A 608 -10.03 29.13 25.58
N PRO A 609 -9.87 30.41 25.97
CA PRO A 609 -8.94 30.77 27.03
C PRO A 609 -9.48 30.24 28.37
N SER A 610 -8.66 29.44 29.05
CA SER A 610 -8.88 28.97 30.42
C SER A 610 -8.95 30.17 31.37
N ALA A 611 -10.14 30.46 31.90
CA ALA A 611 -10.32 31.31 33.05
C ALA A 611 -10.50 30.44 34.31
N THR A 612 -9.55 30.55 35.22
CA THR A 612 -9.58 30.03 36.59
C THR A 612 -10.83 30.50 37.33
N ALA A 613 -11.60 29.58 37.93
CA ALA A 613 -12.54 29.91 38.99
C ALA A 613 -12.73 28.76 39.97
N THR A 614 -12.90 29.17 41.22
CA THR A 614 -12.76 28.48 42.49
C THR A 614 -13.96 27.63 42.91
N ALA A 615 -13.70 26.75 43.87
CA ALA A 615 -14.64 25.83 44.51
C ALA A 615 -15.88 26.51 45.12
N ALA A 616 -17.04 25.86 44.95
CA ALA A 616 -18.18 25.95 45.87
C ALA A 616 -19.02 24.65 45.84
N LYS A 617 -19.48 24.23 47.02
CA LYS A 617 -20.19 22.98 47.32
C LYS A 617 -21.71 23.08 47.03
N SER A 618 -22.27 22.02 46.41
CA SER A 618 -23.60 21.35 46.63
C SER A 618 -24.92 22.18 46.67
N PRO A 619 -26.13 21.64 46.35
CA PRO A 619 -26.57 20.27 46.68
C PRO A 619 -27.41 19.47 45.66
N ARG A 620 -27.51 18.19 46.04
CA ARG A 620 -28.29 17.03 45.59
C ARG A 620 -29.76 17.30 45.20
N VAL A 621 -30.18 16.73 44.06
CA VAL A 621 -31.60 16.51 43.68
C VAL A 621 -31.78 15.07 43.18
N GLU A 622 -32.93 14.51 43.55
CA GLU A 622 -33.35 13.11 43.47
C GLU A 622 -33.52 12.53 42.06
N VAL A 623 -33.31 11.21 41.99
CA VAL A 623 -33.49 10.37 40.80
C VAL A 623 -34.97 9.99 40.69
N LYS A 624 -35.63 10.36 39.58
CA LYS A 624 -36.87 9.73 39.12
C LYS A 624 -36.56 8.79 37.95
N SER A 625 -36.89 7.53 38.17
CA SER A 625 -36.95 6.43 37.21
C SER A 625 -38.04 6.67 36.17
N SER A 626 -37.74 6.48 34.89
CA SER A 626 -38.75 6.23 33.86
C SER A 626 -38.34 5.00 33.04
N GLU A 627 -39.19 3.98 33.14
CA GLU A 627 -39.08 2.69 32.49
C GLU A 627 -39.11 2.79 30.96
N SER A 628 -38.27 1.98 30.32
CA SER A 628 -38.18 1.78 28.88
C SER A 628 -39.21 0.75 28.41
N ALA A 629 -40.24 1.18 27.69
CA ALA A 629 -41.15 0.29 26.97
C ALA A 629 -40.59 -0.07 25.58
N TRP A 630 -40.19 -1.33 25.43
CA TRP A 630 -39.89 -1.98 24.16
C TRP A 630 -41.19 -2.24 23.37
N GLN A 631 -41.25 -1.83 22.10
CA GLN A 631 -42.19 -2.40 21.13
C GLN A 631 -41.48 -2.79 19.83
N ARG A 632 -41.31 -4.11 19.66
CA ARG A 632 -40.95 -4.78 18.40
C ARG A 632 -42.15 -4.77 17.46
N LYS A 633 -41.97 -4.34 16.21
CA LYS A 633 -42.96 -4.48 15.13
C LYS A 633 -42.67 -5.77 14.35
N GLN A 634 -43.48 -6.81 14.57
CA GLN A 634 -43.53 -8.01 13.73
C GLN A 634 -44.52 -7.82 12.57
N GLN A 635 -44.07 -8.09 11.35
CA GLN A 635 -44.89 -8.17 10.14
C GLN A 635 -45.77 -9.44 10.17
N GLN A 636 -47.09 -9.28 10.00
CA GLN A 636 -48.03 -10.37 9.75
C GLN A 636 -48.22 -10.61 8.24
N LYS A 637 -48.05 -11.88 7.84
CA LYS A 637 -48.55 -12.45 6.57
C LYS A 637 -50.08 -12.61 6.63
N LYS A 638 -50.78 -12.27 5.55
CA LYS A 638 -52.16 -12.75 5.27
C LYS A 638 -52.13 -13.75 4.12
N LYS A 639 -52.89 -14.85 4.25
CA LYS A 639 -53.08 -15.92 3.24
C LYS A 639 -54.57 -16.29 3.18
N GLY A 640 -55.04 -16.64 1.98
CA GLY A 640 -56.27 -17.40 1.67
C GLY A 640 -57.39 -16.55 1.06
N LYS A 641 -58.15 -16.96 0.03
CA LYS A 641 -58.41 -18.20 -0.75
C LYS A 641 -58.88 -17.72 -2.15
N GLY A 642 -58.59 -18.29 -3.33
CA GLY A 642 -59.00 -19.59 -3.86
C GLY A 642 -60.24 -19.47 -4.79
N ARG A 643 -60.10 -19.65 -6.12
CA ARG A 643 -61.03 -20.40 -7.01
C ARG A 643 -60.56 -20.46 -8.49
N LYS A 644 -60.74 -21.65 -9.07
CA LYS A 644 -60.71 -22.07 -10.50
C LYS A 644 -61.68 -21.22 -11.34
N TRP A 645 -61.52 -21.00 -12.65
CA TRP A 645 -61.36 -21.94 -13.76
C TRP A 645 -60.38 -21.41 -14.80
#